data_AF-A0A523V637-F1
#
_entry.id   AF-A0A523V637-F1
#
_cell.length_a   1.000
_cell.length_b   1.000
_cell.length_c   1.000
_cell.angle_alpha   90.00
_cell.angle_beta   90.00
_cell.angle_gamma   90.00
#
_symmetry.space_group_name_H-M   'P 1'
#
loop_
_entity.id
_entity.type
_entity.pdbx_description
1 polymer ?
#
loop_
_entity_poly.entity_id
_entity_poly.type
_entity_poly.pdbx_seq_one_letter_code
_entity_poly.pdbx_strand_id
1 'polypeptide(L)'
;MGWEVMKSGRKLLLPVTLILLGVLVLSSLPASGSQNPKPGMSLLEARKDLEQDLWCLAGPGLAGIAHSGVEREIIVFVEDEQARQEVPASFAGYTVRTEITGRIGALSTPVAEPVAEVSEDRQGEVRPLVGGTSLSAYVREGGLTYAYAGTMGMVTYDGKILSNAHVIAMVPRTDTFLDTGAPIVQPGTRDGGRLAQRVGELEDYIPIDFGNGARNYADAAIGSIDGDITISAGEQLGDGGNYWIQGWTEVSKGDIVRKSGRTTGVTTGEVIHANASVLVWYGDESAYFVDQIVVTQENWSFAEAGDSGSAVDKDGEFVGLVFAGSETHAVISKAEHIIDGLGISVEPVEEVCYLTVSSTAGGSVTDPGEGVFPCDVGAVVTLVARPDEGYQFVRWTGDVATIADVEAAQTTITMEGNYSITANFELMPAMYSLAVSSTVGGSVTKPGEGTFVYPVGTVVTLVADTETGYRFVNWTGDVGTIADVEAAGTTIAMNGSYSVTANFELIQGLYSLTVSSGAGGSVVEPGEGIFVRTAGTVLTIVAQPEEGYQFRKWIGDVDTVADINASQTTITMHDSYSITASFASWYPEPAAVLTISSTEGGSVTTPGEGTFLVTLGTTVALAAEAESGYRFANWSGDVGTIADVDTPSTNIVTDSSYSIVAGFERVPSRCCTATAAYGTPVAQELGILRQFRDEYLLTNPVGQALAALYYKISPPVAEFITTHPDVKPVVRAGLLPAVAMSTLVLNTTLADNVALGGLWALALAALTAWAIGRRGWRTGRI
;
A
#
# COMPACT_ATOMS: atom_id res chain seq x y z
N MET A 1 57.49 -37.39 -8.76
CA MET A 1 56.83 -37.33 -7.44
C MET A 1 55.29 -37.47 -7.51
N GLY A 2 54.71 -37.90 -8.64
CA GLY A 2 53.25 -38.05 -8.83
C GLY A 2 52.66 -39.45 -8.55
N TRP A 3 53.46 -40.39 -8.02
CA TRP A 3 53.01 -41.76 -7.71
C TRP A 3 52.53 -41.93 -6.26
N GLU A 4 52.98 -41.05 -5.35
CA GLU A 4 52.63 -41.10 -3.91
C GLU A 4 51.28 -40.42 -3.60
N VAL A 5 50.89 -39.39 -4.35
CA VAL A 5 49.60 -38.68 -4.16
C VAL A 5 48.39 -39.53 -4.62
N MET A 6 48.58 -40.44 -5.59
CA MET A 6 47.52 -41.35 -6.06
C MET A 6 47.14 -42.46 -5.06
N LYS A 7 47.98 -42.76 -4.05
CA LYS A 7 47.68 -43.78 -3.04
C LYS A 7 46.78 -43.26 -1.89
N SER A 8 46.75 -41.95 -1.67
CA SER A 8 45.93 -41.33 -0.61
C SER A 8 44.46 -41.14 -1.05
N GLY A 9 44.23 -40.67 -2.30
CA GLY A 9 42.88 -40.41 -2.82
C GLY A 9 42.02 -41.67 -3.01
N ARG A 10 42.62 -42.83 -3.32
CA ARG A 10 41.88 -44.10 -3.49
C ARG A 10 41.28 -44.66 -2.20
N LYS A 11 41.74 -44.22 -1.02
CA LYS A 11 41.20 -44.69 0.28
C LYS A 11 40.01 -43.87 0.79
N LEU A 12 39.78 -42.66 0.27
CA LEU A 12 38.61 -41.83 0.62
C LEU A 12 37.48 -41.91 -0.43
N LEU A 13 37.78 -42.14 -1.70
CA LEU A 13 36.78 -42.08 -2.78
C LEU A 13 35.78 -43.24 -2.78
N LEU A 14 36.18 -44.45 -2.41
CA LEU A 14 35.31 -45.65 -2.38
C LEU A 14 34.25 -45.62 -1.26
N PRO A 15 34.56 -45.24 0.00
CA PRO A 15 33.54 -45.14 1.04
C PRO A 15 32.61 -43.93 0.81
N VAL A 16 33.09 -42.82 0.24
CA VAL A 16 32.25 -41.65 -0.07
C VAL A 16 31.26 -41.95 -1.22
N THR A 17 31.67 -42.71 -2.24
CA THR A 17 30.74 -43.16 -3.30
C THR A 17 29.74 -44.20 -2.80
N LEU A 18 30.13 -45.13 -1.92
CA LEU A 18 29.21 -46.10 -1.32
C LEU A 18 28.22 -45.46 -0.33
N ILE A 19 28.63 -44.43 0.42
CA ILE A 19 27.76 -43.67 1.33
C ILE A 19 26.79 -42.77 0.53
N LEU A 20 27.26 -42.11 -0.54
CA LEU A 20 26.38 -41.34 -1.43
C LEU A 20 25.37 -42.24 -2.15
N LEU A 21 25.76 -43.46 -2.58
CA LEU A 21 24.84 -44.43 -3.16
C LEU A 21 23.83 -45.00 -2.14
N GLY A 22 24.24 -45.23 -0.89
CA GLY A 22 23.35 -45.72 0.16
C GLY A 22 22.33 -44.68 0.65
N VAL A 23 22.71 -43.40 0.68
CA VAL A 23 21.83 -42.29 1.10
C VAL A 23 20.87 -41.86 -0.02
N LEU A 24 21.25 -42.01 -1.30
CA LEU A 24 20.36 -41.72 -2.44
C LEU A 24 19.18 -42.70 -2.59
N VAL A 25 19.31 -43.95 -2.11
CA VAL A 25 18.25 -44.97 -2.16
C VAL A 25 17.20 -44.77 -1.04
N LEU A 26 17.60 -44.16 0.09
CA LEU A 26 16.67 -43.77 1.16
C LEU A 26 15.80 -42.58 0.77
N SER A 27 16.24 -41.75 -0.19
CA SER A 27 15.48 -40.60 -0.71
C SER A 27 14.55 -40.93 -1.89
N SER A 28 14.46 -42.18 -2.35
CA SER A 28 13.67 -42.58 -3.52
C SER A 28 12.39 -43.38 -3.19
N LEU A 29 11.90 -43.33 -1.95
CA LEU A 29 10.64 -43.97 -1.54
C LEU A 29 9.52 -42.92 -1.43
N PRO A 30 8.40 -43.04 -2.17
CA PRO A 30 7.20 -42.26 -1.91
C PRO A 30 6.48 -42.81 -0.66
N ALA A 31 5.92 -41.92 0.15
CA ALA A 31 5.19 -42.30 1.36
C ALA A 31 3.87 -43.02 1.01
N SER A 32 3.75 -44.30 1.37
CA SER A 32 2.51 -45.08 1.27
C SER A 32 2.00 -45.48 2.64
N GLY A 33 0.71 -45.25 2.90
CA GLY A 33 0.03 -45.66 4.13
C GLY A 33 -0.40 -47.14 4.16
N SER A 34 -0.60 -47.67 5.37
CA SER A 34 -1.66 -48.63 5.71
C SER A 34 -1.77 -48.81 7.23
N GLN A 35 -2.99 -48.56 7.75
CA GLN A 35 -3.66 -48.99 8.99
C GLN A 35 -2.85 -49.60 10.17
N ASN A 36 -2.60 -48.77 11.18
CA ASN A 36 -3.09 -48.90 12.58
C ASN A 36 -2.74 -47.61 13.35
N PRO A 37 -3.42 -47.32 14.49
CA PRO A 37 -4.38 -46.21 14.65
C PRO A 37 -3.78 -44.83 14.32
N LYS A 38 -4.53 -43.93 13.65
CA LYS A 38 -4.00 -42.59 13.26
C LYS A 38 -3.57 -41.79 14.50
N PRO A 39 -2.27 -41.53 14.74
CA PRO A 39 -1.84 -40.56 15.72
C PRO A 39 -1.88 -39.19 15.04
N GLY A 40 -2.83 -38.34 15.41
CA GLY A 40 -2.89 -36.95 14.92
C GLY A 40 -4.23 -36.47 14.33
N MET A 41 -5.35 -37.19 14.53
CA MET A 41 -6.68 -36.65 14.19
C MET A 41 -6.97 -35.42 15.07
N SER A 42 -7.33 -34.29 14.46
CA SER A 42 -7.69 -33.07 15.19
C SER A 42 -9.02 -33.26 15.93
N LEU A 43 -9.27 -32.43 16.96
CA LEU A 43 -10.53 -32.49 17.72
C LEU A 43 -11.76 -32.27 16.83
N LEU A 44 -11.64 -31.39 15.84
CA LEU A 44 -12.72 -31.10 14.89
C LEU A 44 -13.01 -32.28 13.96
N GLU A 45 -11.96 -32.95 13.46
CA GLU A 45 -12.13 -34.17 12.65
C GLU A 45 -12.73 -35.31 13.49
N ALA A 46 -12.25 -35.52 14.72
CA ALA A 46 -12.79 -36.52 15.63
C ALA A 46 -14.26 -36.26 15.96
N ARG A 47 -14.64 -35.00 16.19
CA ARG A 47 -16.03 -34.58 16.40
C ARG A 47 -16.89 -34.84 15.16
N LYS A 48 -16.43 -34.51 13.96
CA LYS A 48 -17.18 -34.77 12.70
C LYS A 48 -17.36 -36.25 12.42
N ASP A 49 -16.33 -37.07 12.66
CA ASP A 49 -16.42 -38.52 12.49
C ASP A 49 -17.40 -39.13 13.50
N LEU A 50 -17.36 -38.70 14.77
CA LEU A 50 -18.32 -39.15 15.79
C LEU A 50 -19.75 -38.69 15.47
N GLU A 51 -19.92 -37.46 14.98
CA GLU A 51 -21.21 -36.94 14.51
C GLU A 51 -21.83 -37.86 13.44
N GLN A 52 -21.03 -38.32 12.48
CA GLN A 52 -21.46 -39.24 11.43
C GLN A 52 -21.81 -40.65 11.97
N ASP A 53 -21.00 -41.18 12.89
CA ASP A 53 -21.23 -42.48 13.53
C ASP A 53 -22.52 -42.46 14.36
N LEU A 54 -22.76 -41.39 15.13
CA LEU A 54 -23.98 -41.19 15.91
C LEU A 54 -25.21 -41.01 15.02
N TRP A 55 -25.05 -40.38 13.84
CA TRP A 55 -26.14 -40.22 12.87
C TRP A 55 -26.59 -41.55 12.24
N CYS A 56 -25.66 -42.49 12.06
CA CYS A 56 -25.98 -43.83 11.55
C CYS A 56 -26.71 -44.71 12.58
N LEU A 57 -26.65 -44.33 13.86
CA LEU A 57 -27.30 -44.99 15.00
C LEU A 57 -28.56 -44.26 15.47
N ALA A 58 -28.89 -43.10 14.90
CA ALA A 58 -29.91 -42.18 15.39
C ALA A 58 -31.34 -42.77 15.31
N GLY A 59 -31.73 -43.45 16.38
CA GLY A 59 -33.11 -43.50 16.85
C GLY A 59 -33.48 -42.24 17.66
N PRO A 60 -34.68 -42.17 18.24
CA PRO A 60 -35.06 -41.11 19.19
C PRO A 60 -34.06 -41.10 20.36
N GLY A 61 -33.44 -39.95 20.65
CA GLY A 61 -32.50 -39.81 21.77
C GLY A 61 -31.28 -38.92 21.56
N LEU A 62 -30.85 -38.65 20.32
CA LEU A 62 -29.73 -37.73 20.03
C LEU A 62 -30.24 -36.32 19.77
N ALA A 63 -29.73 -35.33 20.50
CA ALA A 63 -30.12 -33.93 20.36
C ALA A 63 -29.06 -33.07 19.66
N GLY A 64 -27.79 -33.48 19.67
CA GLY A 64 -26.72 -32.73 19.00
C GLY A 64 -25.31 -33.06 19.48
N ILE A 65 -24.34 -32.25 19.06
CA ILE A 65 -22.91 -32.43 19.34
C ILE A 65 -22.17 -31.09 19.30
N ALA A 66 -21.17 -30.92 20.16
CA ALA A 66 -20.27 -29.78 20.23
C ALA A 66 -18.85 -30.24 20.59
N HIS A 67 -17.91 -29.30 20.71
CA HIS A 67 -16.57 -29.62 21.21
C HIS A 67 -15.96 -28.47 22.01
N SER A 68 -15.16 -28.81 23.02
CA SER A 68 -14.40 -27.84 23.81
C SER A 68 -12.92 -27.92 23.43
N GLY A 69 -12.40 -26.87 22.79
CA GLY A 69 -10.98 -26.76 22.49
C GLY A 69 -10.10 -26.67 23.75
N VAL A 70 -10.62 -26.04 24.81
CA VAL A 70 -9.92 -25.84 26.09
C VAL A 70 -9.80 -27.16 26.87
N GLU A 71 -10.92 -27.86 27.04
CA GLU A 71 -10.97 -29.13 27.78
C GLU A 71 -10.54 -30.33 26.92
N ARG A 72 -10.37 -30.12 25.60
CA ARG A 72 -10.03 -31.14 24.59
C ARG A 72 -10.97 -32.34 24.64
N GLU A 73 -12.26 -32.07 24.60
CA GLU A 73 -13.32 -33.07 24.64
C GLU A 73 -14.38 -32.82 23.57
N ILE A 74 -15.11 -33.88 23.23
CA ILE A 74 -16.32 -33.83 22.40
C ILE A 74 -17.51 -33.88 23.35
N ILE A 75 -18.52 -33.04 23.12
CA ILE A 75 -19.73 -33.00 23.92
C ILE A 75 -20.89 -33.51 23.07
N VAL A 76 -21.64 -34.48 23.56
CA VAL A 76 -22.81 -35.04 22.88
C VAL A 76 -24.06 -34.69 23.67
N PHE A 77 -25.03 -34.07 23.01
CA PHE A 77 -26.33 -33.74 23.57
C PHE A 77 -27.31 -34.89 23.34
N VAL A 78 -28.00 -35.30 24.38
CA VAL A 78 -29.00 -36.39 24.34
C VAL A 78 -30.32 -35.94 24.95
N GLU A 79 -31.41 -36.55 24.48
CA GLU A 79 -32.77 -36.23 24.96
C GLU A 79 -33.02 -36.80 26.37
N ASP A 80 -32.43 -37.95 26.71
CA ASP A 80 -32.67 -38.63 27.99
C ASP A 80 -31.49 -39.50 28.47
N GLU A 81 -31.61 -40.03 29.69
CA GLU A 81 -30.60 -40.87 30.33
C GLU A 81 -30.45 -42.25 29.66
N GLN A 82 -31.44 -42.71 28.88
CA GLN A 82 -31.32 -43.97 28.14
C GLN A 82 -30.39 -43.77 26.94
N ALA A 83 -30.59 -42.71 26.16
CA ALA A 83 -29.73 -42.36 25.03
C ALA A 83 -28.29 -42.10 25.45
N ARG A 84 -28.07 -41.57 26.66
CA ARG A 84 -26.72 -41.41 27.24
C ARG A 84 -25.92 -42.71 27.30
N GLN A 85 -26.56 -43.86 27.51
CA GLN A 85 -25.88 -45.15 27.62
C GLN A 85 -25.33 -45.65 26.27
N GLU A 86 -25.83 -45.10 25.16
CA GLU A 86 -25.43 -45.46 23.80
C GLU A 86 -24.23 -44.63 23.30
N VAL A 87 -23.93 -43.51 23.98
CA VAL A 87 -22.80 -42.63 23.63
C VAL A 87 -21.49 -43.20 24.20
N PRO A 88 -20.43 -43.38 23.38
CA PRO A 88 -19.14 -43.86 23.87
C PRO A 88 -18.51 -42.82 24.81
N ALA A 89 -17.87 -43.26 25.90
CA ALA A 89 -17.19 -42.36 26.85
C ALA A 89 -15.89 -41.72 26.30
N SER A 90 -15.39 -42.22 25.16
CA SER A 90 -14.21 -41.68 24.47
C SER A 90 -14.25 -42.04 22.99
N PHE A 91 -13.74 -41.17 22.12
CA PHE A 91 -13.67 -41.39 20.68
C PHE A 91 -12.39 -40.80 20.09
N ALA A 92 -11.71 -41.56 19.22
CA ALA A 92 -10.46 -41.15 18.54
C ALA A 92 -9.37 -40.54 19.45
N GLY A 93 -9.31 -40.94 20.74
CA GLY A 93 -8.34 -40.44 21.72
C GLY A 93 -8.78 -39.19 22.51
N TYR A 94 -10.02 -38.72 22.30
CA TYR A 94 -10.64 -37.63 23.05
C TYR A 94 -11.70 -38.16 24.02
N THR A 95 -11.86 -37.48 25.16
CA THR A 95 -12.97 -37.72 26.08
C THR A 95 -14.27 -37.29 25.43
N VAL A 96 -15.33 -38.07 25.61
CA VAL A 96 -16.68 -37.71 25.17
C VAL A 96 -17.53 -37.49 26.41
N ARG A 97 -18.02 -36.27 26.60
CA ARG A 97 -18.96 -35.91 27.66
C ARG A 97 -20.37 -35.92 27.10
N THR A 98 -21.32 -36.47 27.85
CA THR A 98 -22.74 -36.41 27.50
C THR A 98 -23.46 -35.40 28.37
N GLU A 99 -24.27 -34.56 27.73
CA GLU A 99 -25.13 -33.55 28.36
C GLU A 99 -26.59 -33.87 28.00
N ILE A 100 -27.46 -33.98 29.00
CA ILE A 100 -28.88 -34.25 28.79
C ILE A 100 -29.56 -32.90 28.57
N THR A 101 -29.98 -32.66 27.34
CA THR A 101 -30.65 -31.42 26.95
C THR A 101 -32.16 -31.56 26.96
N GLY A 102 -32.67 -32.80 26.88
CA GLY A 102 -34.05 -33.00 26.44
C GLY A 102 -34.18 -32.80 24.94
N ARG A 103 -35.40 -32.98 24.43
CA ARG A 103 -35.72 -32.71 23.02
C ARG A 103 -35.66 -31.21 22.76
N ILE A 104 -34.82 -30.79 21.81
CA ILE A 104 -34.69 -29.40 21.38
C ILE A 104 -35.72 -29.13 20.28
N GLY A 105 -36.70 -28.26 20.56
CA GLY A 105 -37.73 -27.87 19.60
C GLY A 105 -37.60 -26.41 19.19
N ALA A 106 -38.04 -26.09 17.98
CA ALA A 106 -38.34 -24.71 17.64
C ALA A 106 -39.38 -24.17 18.64
N LEU A 107 -39.17 -22.97 19.16
CA LEU A 107 -39.97 -22.38 20.24
C LEU A 107 -41.33 -21.86 19.71
N SER A 108 -42.05 -22.70 18.96
CA SER A 108 -43.42 -22.48 18.54
C SER A 108 -44.36 -22.72 19.70
N THR A 109 -45.43 -21.94 19.82
CA THR A 109 -46.33 -21.94 20.98
C THR A 109 -47.54 -22.86 20.81
N PRO A 110 -47.60 -24.06 21.42
CA PRO A 110 -48.74 -24.95 21.23
C PRO A 110 -49.74 -24.92 22.39
N VAL A 111 -49.40 -24.39 23.58
CA VAL A 111 -50.30 -24.38 24.74
C VAL A 111 -50.12 -23.10 25.56
N ALA A 112 -51.22 -22.54 26.05
CA ALA A 112 -51.23 -21.43 26.99
C ALA A 112 -51.10 -21.98 28.41
N GLU A 113 -49.93 -21.80 29.03
CA GLU A 113 -49.81 -21.73 30.49
C GLU A 113 -49.57 -20.24 30.83
N PRO A 114 -50.22 -19.69 31.86
CA PRO A 114 -49.99 -18.31 32.26
C PRO A 114 -48.61 -18.22 32.92
N VAL A 115 -47.63 -17.69 32.19
CA VAL A 115 -46.34 -17.32 32.74
C VAL A 115 -46.50 -15.99 33.48
N ALA A 116 -45.94 -15.93 34.68
CA ALA A 116 -46.13 -14.83 35.62
C ALA A 116 -45.64 -13.49 35.04
N GLU A 117 -46.50 -12.46 35.15
CA GLU A 117 -46.22 -11.03 35.03
C GLU A 117 -45.31 -10.60 33.85
N VAL A 118 -45.63 -11.03 32.64
CA VAL A 118 -45.11 -10.39 31.42
C VAL A 118 -45.89 -9.09 31.19
N SER A 119 -45.20 -7.97 30.97
CA SER A 119 -45.85 -6.68 30.66
C SER A 119 -46.81 -6.84 29.47
N GLU A 120 -48.09 -6.44 29.65
CA GLU A 120 -49.11 -6.41 28.58
C GLU A 120 -48.63 -5.58 27.35
N ASP A 121 -47.66 -4.67 27.54
CA ASP A 121 -47.18 -3.76 26.51
C ASP A 121 -46.41 -4.46 25.36
N ARG A 122 -45.85 -5.67 25.57
CA ARG A 122 -45.06 -6.41 24.54
C ARG A 122 -45.94 -7.15 23.53
N GLN A 123 -47.16 -7.50 23.93
CA GLN A 123 -48.11 -8.28 23.15
C GLN A 123 -49.14 -7.40 22.44
N GLY A 124 -49.21 -6.10 22.78
CA GLY A 124 -50.03 -5.10 22.10
C GLY A 124 -49.36 -4.49 20.86
N GLU A 125 -50.05 -3.50 20.29
CA GLU A 125 -49.49 -2.67 19.22
C GLU A 125 -48.41 -1.73 19.79
N VAL A 126 -47.21 -1.76 19.22
CA VAL A 126 -46.06 -0.96 19.67
C VAL A 126 -45.57 -0.09 18.53
N ARG A 127 -45.49 1.22 18.78
CA ARG A 127 -44.95 2.23 17.84
C ARG A 127 -44.01 3.19 18.60
N PRO A 128 -42.82 3.54 18.05
CA PRO A 128 -42.23 2.98 16.83
C PRO A 128 -41.99 1.46 16.94
N LEU A 129 -41.82 0.78 15.82
CA LEU A 129 -41.40 -0.62 15.83
C LEU A 129 -40.05 -0.76 16.51
N VAL A 130 -39.99 -1.64 17.49
CA VAL A 130 -38.81 -1.96 18.30
C VAL A 130 -38.73 -3.47 18.51
N GLY A 131 -37.52 -3.98 18.71
CA GLY A 131 -37.28 -5.38 19.04
C GLY A 131 -37.84 -5.78 20.40
N GLY A 132 -38.01 -7.08 20.61
CA GLY A 132 -38.59 -7.65 21.83
C GLY A 132 -40.13 -7.58 21.91
N THR A 133 -40.79 -7.29 20.78
CA THR A 133 -42.25 -7.16 20.66
C THR A 133 -42.86 -8.30 19.85
N SER A 134 -44.16 -8.53 20.03
CA SER A 134 -44.89 -9.57 19.30
C SER A 134 -45.00 -9.29 17.80
N LEU A 135 -44.71 -10.28 16.94
CA LEU A 135 -45.14 -10.29 15.52
C LEU A 135 -45.43 -11.72 15.02
N SER A 136 -45.99 -11.78 13.82
CA SER A 136 -46.08 -13.00 13.01
C SER A 136 -46.35 -12.65 11.55
N ALA A 137 -46.07 -13.57 10.62
CA ALA A 137 -46.73 -13.50 9.32
C ALA A 137 -48.24 -13.79 9.44
N TYR A 138 -49.05 -13.13 8.63
CA TYR A 138 -50.49 -13.34 8.58
C TYR A 138 -50.81 -14.49 7.62
N VAL A 139 -50.97 -15.70 8.17
CA VAL A 139 -51.24 -16.90 7.38
C VAL A 139 -52.72 -17.27 7.44
N ARG A 140 -53.34 -17.43 6.27
CA ARG A 140 -54.75 -17.81 6.14
C ARG A 140 -54.92 -19.01 5.21
N GLU A 141 -55.59 -20.05 5.70
CA GLU A 141 -55.86 -21.26 4.94
C GLU A 141 -57.31 -21.72 5.18
N GLY A 142 -58.02 -22.14 4.12
CA GLY A 142 -59.41 -22.61 4.25
C GLY A 142 -60.39 -21.57 4.83
N GLY A 143 -60.04 -20.28 4.82
CA GLY A 143 -60.83 -19.20 5.40
C GLY A 143 -60.53 -18.89 6.87
N LEU A 144 -59.70 -19.70 7.54
CA LEU A 144 -59.26 -19.53 8.93
C LEU A 144 -57.86 -18.91 9.00
N THR A 145 -57.60 -18.12 10.05
CA THR A 145 -56.29 -17.51 10.31
C THR A 145 -55.55 -18.33 11.35
N TYR A 146 -54.29 -18.67 11.09
CA TYR A 146 -53.45 -19.33 12.10
C TYR A 146 -53.13 -18.36 13.23
N ALA A 147 -53.37 -18.78 14.48
CA ALA A 147 -53.07 -18.00 15.68
C ALA A 147 -51.70 -18.40 16.24
N TYR A 148 -50.67 -17.61 15.95
CA TYR A 148 -49.30 -17.82 16.40
C TYR A 148 -48.56 -16.48 16.50
N ALA A 149 -47.48 -16.44 17.26
CA ALA A 149 -46.65 -15.25 17.39
C ALA A 149 -45.25 -15.65 17.86
N GLY A 150 -44.26 -14.91 17.37
CA GLY A 150 -42.90 -14.90 17.89
C GLY A 150 -42.51 -13.47 18.26
N THR A 151 -41.22 -13.20 18.24
CA THR A 151 -40.62 -11.93 18.65
C THR A 151 -39.97 -11.22 17.47
N MET A 152 -40.15 -9.91 17.42
CA MET A 152 -39.45 -9.02 16.50
C MET A 152 -38.04 -8.90 17.07
N GLY A 153 -37.04 -9.44 16.39
CA GLY A 153 -35.68 -9.42 16.90
C GLY A 153 -35.17 -8.01 16.96
N MET A 154 -35.24 -7.32 15.83
CA MET A 154 -34.93 -5.90 15.74
C MET A 154 -35.55 -5.31 14.47
N VAL A 155 -35.66 -3.99 14.45
CA VAL A 155 -35.60 -3.28 13.19
C VAL A 155 -34.12 -3.03 12.88
N THR A 156 -33.65 -3.50 11.72
CA THR A 156 -32.27 -3.33 11.28
C THR A 156 -32.00 -1.88 10.85
N TYR A 157 -30.73 -1.49 10.74
CA TYR A 157 -30.34 -0.12 10.40
C TYR A 157 -30.56 0.25 8.93
N ASP A 158 -30.73 -0.75 8.06
CA ASP A 158 -31.22 -0.60 6.69
C ASP A 158 -32.76 -0.69 6.58
N GLY A 159 -33.46 -0.66 7.72
CA GLY A 159 -34.92 -0.50 7.78
C GLY A 159 -35.72 -1.76 7.52
N LYS A 160 -35.23 -2.94 7.93
CA LYS A 160 -35.92 -4.23 7.81
C LYS A 160 -36.41 -4.75 9.16
N ILE A 161 -37.51 -5.49 9.15
CA ILE A 161 -37.94 -6.31 10.29
C ILE A 161 -37.12 -7.59 10.28
N LEU A 162 -36.38 -7.90 11.35
CA LEU A 162 -35.66 -9.16 11.51
C LEU A 162 -36.38 -10.08 12.51
N SER A 163 -36.60 -11.34 12.14
CA SER A 163 -37.12 -12.40 13.03
C SER A 163 -36.68 -13.79 12.53
N ASN A 164 -37.15 -14.87 13.16
CA ASN A 164 -36.92 -16.22 12.64
C ASN A 164 -37.76 -16.50 11.38
N ALA A 165 -37.24 -17.34 10.49
CA ALA A 165 -37.97 -17.82 9.32
C ALA A 165 -39.24 -18.57 9.73
N HIS A 166 -39.21 -19.38 10.79
CA HIS A 166 -40.42 -20.07 11.24
C HIS A 166 -41.50 -19.15 11.87
N VAL A 167 -41.18 -17.88 12.09
CA VAL A 167 -42.12 -16.88 12.65
C VAL A 167 -42.77 -16.02 11.55
N ILE A 168 -42.02 -15.67 10.49
CA ILE A 168 -42.51 -14.77 9.44
C ILE A 168 -42.41 -15.32 8.00
N ALA A 169 -41.78 -16.47 7.79
CA ALA A 169 -41.53 -17.03 6.46
C ALA A 169 -42.08 -18.46 6.26
N MET A 170 -42.65 -19.11 7.28
CA MET A 170 -43.18 -20.47 7.17
C MET A 170 -44.65 -20.56 7.58
N VAL A 171 -45.36 -21.52 7.00
CA VAL A 171 -46.68 -21.92 7.49
C VAL A 171 -46.50 -22.65 8.84
N PRO A 172 -47.18 -22.21 9.92
CA PRO A 172 -46.95 -22.76 11.26
C PRO A 172 -47.11 -24.28 11.33
N ARG A 173 -46.14 -24.96 11.95
CA ARG A 173 -46.07 -26.43 12.14
C ARG A 173 -45.96 -27.25 10.85
N THR A 174 -45.44 -26.65 9.79
CA THR A 174 -45.14 -27.34 8.54
C THR A 174 -43.69 -27.05 8.13
N ASP A 175 -43.20 -27.79 7.15
CA ASP A 175 -41.93 -27.55 6.44
C ASP A 175 -42.09 -26.59 5.24
N THR A 176 -43.27 -25.99 5.08
CA THR A 176 -43.62 -25.20 3.89
C THR A 176 -43.38 -23.71 4.13
N PHE A 177 -42.64 -23.09 3.23
CA PHE A 177 -42.38 -21.65 3.22
C PHE A 177 -43.51 -20.86 2.57
N LEU A 178 -43.69 -19.63 3.04
CA LEU A 178 -44.57 -18.62 2.46
C LEU A 178 -43.88 -17.97 1.25
N ASP A 179 -44.70 -17.51 0.30
CA ASP A 179 -44.20 -16.64 -0.77
C ASP A 179 -43.79 -15.28 -0.20
N THR A 180 -42.71 -14.69 -0.75
CA THR A 180 -42.37 -13.29 -0.51
C THR A 180 -43.57 -12.39 -0.82
N GLY A 181 -43.76 -11.33 -0.03
CA GLY A 181 -44.98 -10.50 -0.07
C GLY A 181 -46.04 -10.92 0.96
N ALA A 182 -45.84 -12.02 1.69
CA ALA A 182 -46.74 -12.43 2.76
C ALA A 182 -46.85 -11.33 3.84
N PRO A 183 -48.06 -10.89 4.23
CA PRO A 183 -48.20 -9.78 5.18
C PRO A 183 -47.62 -10.12 6.56
N ILE A 184 -46.91 -9.18 7.17
CA ILE A 184 -46.43 -9.26 8.55
C ILE A 184 -47.26 -8.32 9.42
N VAL A 185 -47.72 -8.80 10.57
CA VAL A 185 -48.56 -8.04 11.51
C VAL A 185 -47.89 -7.87 12.87
N GLN A 186 -48.01 -6.68 13.45
CA GLN A 186 -47.56 -6.33 14.80
C GLN A 186 -48.74 -5.68 15.54
N PRO A 187 -49.27 -6.32 16.61
CA PRO A 187 -48.78 -7.56 17.21
C PRO A 187 -49.06 -8.80 16.35
N GLY A 188 -48.47 -9.95 16.72
CA GLY A 188 -48.71 -11.23 16.05
C GLY A 188 -50.17 -11.72 16.16
N THR A 189 -50.59 -12.65 15.30
CA THR A 189 -51.99 -13.09 15.23
C THR A 189 -52.48 -13.77 16.51
N ARG A 190 -51.59 -14.43 17.26
CA ARG A 190 -51.90 -14.97 18.60
C ARG A 190 -52.30 -13.89 19.60
N ASP A 191 -51.78 -12.68 19.45
CA ASP A 191 -52.01 -11.55 20.35
C ASP A 191 -53.01 -10.54 19.79
N GLY A 192 -53.81 -10.97 18.81
CA GLY A 192 -54.89 -10.15 18.25
C GLY A 192 -54.52 -9.38 16.99
N GLY A 193 -53.32 -9.58 16.45
CA GLY A 193 -52.90 -9.05 15.15
C GLY A 193 -53.86 -9.42 14.02
N ARG A 194 -54.25 -8.43 13.22
CA ARG A 194 -55.07 -8.60 12.01
C ARG A 194 -54.42 -7.88 10.84
N LEU A 195 -54.94 -8.09 9.62
CA LEU A 195 -54.46 -7.36 8.43
C LEU A 195 -54.47 -5.83 8.59
N ALA A 196 -55.34 -5.28 9.44
CA ALA A 196 -55.38 -3.85 9.72
C ALA A 196 -54.16 -3.35 10.53
N GLN A 197 -53.46 -4.27 11.23
CA GLN A 197 -52.21 -4.04 11.97
C GLN A 197 -51.00 -4.54 11.18
N ARG A 198 -51.13 -4.63 9.85
CA ARG A 198 -49.99 -4.93 8.99
C ARG A 198 -48.94 -3.83 9.14
N VAL A 199 -47.69 -4.25 9.20
CA VAL A 199 -46.53 -3.34 9.29
C VAL A 199 -45.54 -3.50 8.14
N GLY A 200 -45.74 -4.51 7.30
CA GLY A 200 -44.89 -4.81 6.16
C GLY A 200 -45.19 -6.16 5.54
N GLU A 201 -44.28 -6.64 4.72
CA GLU A 201 -44.36 -7.93 4.03
C GLU A 201 -43.03 -8.68 4.12
N LEU A 202 -43.11 -10.02 4.18
CA LEU A 202 -41.95 -10.90 4.04
C LEU A 202 -41.16 -10.55 2.78
N GLU A 203 -39.87 -10.28 2.95
CA GLU A 203 -38.98 -9.84 1.87
C GLU A 203 -38.02 -10.96 1.45
N ASP A 204 -37.32 -11.57 2.42
CA ASP A 204 -36.37 -12.64 2.17
C ASP A 204 -36.21 -13.53 3.42
N TYR A 205 -35.66 -14.73 3.25
CA TYR A 205 -35.38 -15.66 4.35
C TYR A 205 -34.27 -16.65 3.99
N ILE A 206 -33.60 -17.17 5.03
CA ILE A 206 -32.66 -18.27 4.88
C ILE A 206 -33.48 -19.58 4.87
N PRO A 207 -33.54 -20.33 3.75
CA PRO A 207 -34.34 -21.54 3.68
C PRO A 207 -33.80 -22.63 4.62
N ILE A 208 -34.72 -23.35 5.27
CA ILE A 208 -34.43 -24.49 6.14
C ILE A 208 -34.69 -25.77 5.34
N ASP A 209 -33.65 -26.58 5.19
CA ASP A 209 -33.73 -27.89 4.55
C ASP A 209 -33.89 -28.99 5.61
N PHE A 210 -35.05 -29.65 5.57
CA PHE A 210 -35.45 -30.76 6.44
C PHE A 210 -34.95 -32.12 5.92
N GLY A 211 -34.22 -32.14 4.82
CA GLY A 211 -33.66 -33.34 4.22
C GLY A 211 -32.60 -34.02 5.09
N ASN A 212 -32.54 -35.35 4.98
CA ASN A 212 -31.51 -36.13 5.65
C ASN A 212 -30.10 -35.73 5.19
N GLY A 213 -29.26 -35.28 6.12
CA GLY A 213 -27.89 -34.84 5.85
C GLY A 213 -27.76 -33.38 5.40
N ALA A 214 -28.88 -32.64 5.34
CA ALA A 214 -28.86 -31.19 5.15
C ALA A 214 -28.16 -30.50 6.32
N ARG A 215 -27.58 -29.33 6.05
CA ARG A 215 -26.86 -28.52 7.05
C ARG A 215 -27.39 -27.10 7.00
N ASN A 216 -28.15 -26.73 8.02
CA ASN A 216 -28.74 -25.40 8.16
C ASN A 216 -27.86 -24.54 9.08
N TYR A 217 -27.65 -23.28 8.73
CA TYR A 217 -26.76 -22.38 9.50
C TYR A 217 -27.51 -21.34 10.32
N ALA A 218 -28.72 -20.97 9.91
CA ALA A 218 -29.55 -20.02 10.63
C ALA A 218 -31.04 -20.23 10.32
N ASP A 219 -31.89 -19.92 11.29
CA ASP A 219 -33.33 -19.76 11.13
C ASP A 219 -33.64 -18.27 11.20
N ALA A 220 -33.69 -17.59 10.06
CA ALA A 220 -33.85 -16.14 10.01
C ALA A 220 -34.56 -15.68 8.74
N ALA A 221 -35.32 -14.60 8.88
CA ALA A 221 -36.04 -13.95 7.80
C ALA A 221 -36.13 -12.45 8.03
N ILE A 222 -36.28 -11.72 6.92
CA ILE A 222 -36.54 -10.29 6.91
C ILE A 222 -37.87 -9.93 6.29
N GLY A 223 -38.47 -8.87 6.82
CA GLY A 223 -39.62 -8.19 6.25
C GLY A 223 -39.28 -6.75 5.87
N SER A 224 -39.90 -6.29 4.79
CA SER A 224 -40.04 -4.88 4.46
C SER A 224 -40.89 -4.16 5.52
N ILE A 225 -40.86 -2.82 5.52
CA ILE A 225 -41.67 -1.98 6.40
C ILE A 225 -42.52 -1.05 5.54
N ASP A 226 -43.82 -1.00 5.81
CA ASP A 226 -44.76 -0.11 5.13
C ASP A 226 -44.41 1.37 5.47
N GLY A 227 -44.44 2.26 4.47
CA GLY A 227 -43.83 3.60 4.59
C GLY A 227 -44.49 4.57 5.58
N ASP A 228 -45.67 4.27 6.10
CA ASP A 228 -46.37 5.03 7.15
C ASP A 228 -46.06 4.53 8.57
N ILE A 229 -45.29 3.45 8.70
CA ILE A 229 -44.93 2.86 9.99
C ILE A 229 -43.68 3.54 10.55
N THR A 230 -43.78 4.05 11.78
CA THR A 230 -42.63 4.59 12.50
C THR A 230 -41.75 3.47 13.05
N ILE A 231 -40.43 3.63 12.94
CA ILE A 231 -39.43 2.62 13.35
C ILE A 231 -38.38 3.23 14.27
N SER A 232 -37.70 2.37 15.03
CA SER A 232 -36.49 2.73 15.77
C SER A 232 -35.48 1.60 15.64
N ALA A 233 -34.48 1.81 14.78
CA ALA A 233 -33.49 0.79 14.45
C ALA A 233 -32.61 0.43 15.67
N GLY A 234 -32.33 -0.85 15.84
CA GLY A 234 -31.54 -1.40 16.93
C GLY A 234 -32.20 -1.33 18.32
N GLU A 235 -33.27 -0.56 18.50
CA GLU A 235 -33.94 -0.41 19.80
C GLU A 235 -34.68 -1.69 20.20
N GLN A 236 -34.51 -2.08 21.47
CA GLN A 236 -35.12 -3.23 22.12
C GLN A 236 -35.98 -2.75 23.28
N LEU A 237 -37.22 -3.24 23.34
CA LEU A 237 -38.13 -2.96 24.44
C LEU A 237 -37.57 -3.57 25.73
N GLY A 238 -37.37 -2.77 26.78
CA GLY A 238 -36.77 -3.24 28.04
C GLY A 238 -37.68 -3.10 29.26
N ASP A 239 -37.45 -3.93 30.29
CA ASP A 239 -38.31 -3.97 31.50
C ASP A 239 -38.00 -2.85 32.52
N GLY A 240 -37.01 -2.00 32.23
CA GLY A 240 -36.63 -0.82 33.01
C GLY A 240 -36.26 0.39 32.13
N GLY A 241 -36.70 0.38 30.87
CA GLY A 241 -36.29 1.30 29.81
C GLY A 241 -35.69 0.54 28.62
N ASN A 242 -35.85 1.11 27.43
CA ASN A 242 -35.36 0.51 26.20
C ASN A 242 -33.82 0.55 26.13
N TYR A 243 -33.25 -0.37 25.37
CA TYR A 243 -31.81 -0.45 25.11
C TYR A 243 -31.55 -0.65 23.63
N TRP A 244 -30.32 -0.43 23.17
CA TRP A 244 -29.97 -0.54 21.76
C TRP A 244 -28.98 -1.67 21.54
N ILE A 245 -29.17 -2.38 20.43
CA ILE A 245 -28.21 -3.30 19.84
C ILE A 245 -27.62 -2.63 18.61
N GLN A 246 -26.30 -2.46 18.58
CA GLN A 246 -25.57 -1.81 17.49
C GLN A 246 -24.28 -2.58 17.21
N GLY A 247 -24.01 -2.88 15.95
CA GLY A 247 -22.90 -3.77 15.56
C GLY A 247 -23.19 -5.22 15.90
N TRP A 248 -22.19 -6.09 15.71
CA TRP A 248 -22.28 -7.51 16.02
C TRP A 248 -20.97 -8.05 16.59
N THR A 249 -21.07 -9.14 17.35
CA THR A 249 -19.92 -9.73 18.05
C THR A 249 -20.05 -11.24 18.16
N GLU A 250 -18.91 -11.92 18.24
CA GLU A 250 -18.86 -13.35 18.53
C GLU A 250 -18.86 -13.64 20.03
N VAL A 251 -19.30 -14.83 20.41
CA VAL A 251 -19.32 -15.28 21.80
C VAL A 251 -18.54 -16.57 22.01
N SER A 252 -18.03 -16.73 23.22
CA SER A 252 -17.32 -17.90 23.71
C SER A 252 -17.99 -18.47 24.95
N LYS A 253 -17.61 -19.70 25.33
CA LYS A 253 -18.07 -20.32 26.58
C LYS A 253 -17.77 -19.40 27.78
N GLY A 254 -18.79 -19.15 28.61
CA GLY A 254 -18.73 -18.29 29.79
C GLY A 254 -19.18 -16.84 29.55
N ASP A 255 -19.39 -16.43 28.30
CA ASP A 255 -19.95 -15.11 28.01
C ASP A 255 -21.42 -15.03 28.48
N ILE A 256 -21.79 -13.88 29.05
CA ILE A 256 -23.18 -13.58 29.40
C ILE A 256 -23.83 -12.84 28.25
N VAL A 257 -24.94 -13.37 27.77
CA VAL A 257 -25.76 -12.77 26.71
C VAL A 257 -27.12 -12.36 27.26
N ARG A 258 -27.74 -11.37 26.63
CA ARG A 258 -29.04 -10.83 26.98
C ARG A 258 -29.97 -10.92 25.78
N LYS A 259 -31.27 -11.06 26.00
CA LYS A 259 -32.28 -10.98 24.93
C LYS A 259 -33.53 -10.26 25.41
N SER A 260 -34.27 -9.63 24.51
CA SER A 260 -35.62 -9.13 24.76
C SER A 260 -36.64 -9.96 23.98
N GLY A 261 -37.57 -10.59 24.69
CA GLY A 261 -38.54 -11.53 24.14
C GLY A 261 -39.99 -11.14 24.40
N ARG A 262 -40.89 -11.49 23.47
CA ARG A 262 -42.34 -11.33 23.61
C ARG A 262 -42.88 -12.05 24.85
N THR A 263 -42.35 -13.24 25.16
CA THR A 263 -42.87 -14.10 26.23
C THR A 263 -42.13 -13.86 27.53
N THR A 264 -40.80 -13.97 27.55
CA THR A 264 -40.05 -13.91 28.83
C THR A 264 -39.47 -12.52 29.14
N GLY A 265 -39.72 -11.51 28.30
CA GLY A 265 -39.18 -10.16 28.50
C GLY A 265 -37.66 -10.12 28.37
N VAL A 266 -36.99 -9.30 29.20
CA VAL A 266 -35.53 -9.23 29.21
C VAL A 266 -34.94 -10.30 30.12
N THR A 267 -34.17 -11.22 29.56
CA THR A 267 -33.46 -12.26 30.31
C THR A 267 -31.98 -12.28 29.94
N THR A 268 -31.17 -12.92 30.78
CA THR A 268 -29.74 -13.15 30.54
C THR A 268 -29.40 -14.62 30.72
N GLY A 269 -28.38 -15.10 30.02
CA GLY A 269 -27.94 -16.49 30.08
C GLY A 269 -26.45 -16.63 29.78
N GLU A 270 -25.86 -17.72 30.27
CA GLU A 270 -24.45 -18.04 30.04
C GLU A 270 -24.31 -18.94 28.81
N VAL A 271 -23.44 -18.53 27.88
CA VAL A 271 -23.06 -19.33 26.72
C VAL A 271 -22.23 -20.53 27.20
N ILE A 272 -22.67 -21.75 26.89
CA ILE A 272 -21.94 -22.97 27.24
C ILE A 272 -21.23 -23.59 26.04
N HIS A 273 -21.76 -23.42 24.83
CA HIS A 273 -21.15 -23.87 23.58
C HIS A 273 -21.40 -22.85 22.47
N ALA A 274 -20.39 -22.57 21.63
CA ALA A 274 -20.50 -21.59 20.52
C ALA A 274 -20.33 -22.23 19.13
N ASN A 275 -20.25 -23.56 19.06
CA ASN A 275 -19.95 -24.32 17.84
C ASN A 275 -20.79 -25.60 17.72
N ALA A 276 -21.96 -25.60 18.35
CA ALA A 276 -22.83 -26.75 18.48
C ALA A 276 -23.46 -27.11 17.13
N SER A 277 -23.84 -28.36 16.97
CA SER A 277 -24.74 -28.78 15.91
C SER A 277 -25.85 -29.60 16.52
N VAL A 278 -27.09 -29.20 16.24
CA VAL A 278 -28.26 -29.62 17.00
C VAL A 278 -29.35 -30.08 16.04
N LEU A 279 -30.09 -31.09 16.47
CA LEU A 279 -31.30 -31.52 15.81
C LEU A 279 -32.47 -30.73 16.41
N VAL A 280 -33.16 -29.96 15.58
CA VAL A 280 -34.26 -29.09 16.01
C VAL A 280 -35.57 -29.60 15.43
N TRP A 281 -36.55 -29.81 16.31
CA TRP A 281 -37.88 -30.29 15.93
C TRP A 281 -38.84 -29.14 15.60
N TYR A 282 -39.45 -29.17 14.41
CA TYR A 282 -40.48 -28.25 13.93
C TYR A 282 -41.81 -29.00 13.79
N GLY A 283 -42.43 -29.31 14.92
CA GLY A 283 -43.58 -30.21 14.95
C GLY A 283 -43.13 -31.67 14.80
N ASP A 284 -43.60 -32.35 13.75
CA ASP A 284 -43.26 -33.76 13.49
C ASP A 284 -41.98 -33.91 12.64
N GLU A 285 -41.54 -32.83 11.98
CA GLU A 285 -40.31 -32.79 11.19
C GLU A 285 -39.13 -32.28 12.02
N SER A 286 -37.93 -32.63 11.60
CA SER A 286 -36.69 -32.17 12.24
C SER A 286 -35.69 -31.64 11.21
N ALA A 287 -34.98 -30.57 11.55
CA ALA A 287 -33.93 -30.00 10.74
C ALA A 287 -32.61 -29.98 11.53
N TYR A 288 -31.51 -30.24 10.82
CA TYR A 288 -30.19 -30.25 11.42
C TYR A 288 -29.51 -28.89 11.25
N PHE A 289 -29.19 -28.26 12.38
CA PHE A 289 -28.52 -26.97 12.42
C PHE A 289 -27.07 -27.14 12.85
N VAL A 290 -26.17 -26.41 12.20
CA VAL A 290 -24.73 -26.50 12.42
C VAL A 290 -24.16 -25.15 12.80
N ASP A 291 -23.12 -25.17 13.63
CA ASP A 291 -22.45 -23.96 14.10
C ASP A 291 -23.35 -22.97 14.87
N GLN A 292 -24.09 -23.51 15.84
CA GLN A 292 -25.02 -22.76 16.68
C GLN A 292 -24.41 -22.42 18.04
N ILE A 293 -24.97 -21.39 18.68
CA ILE A 293 -24.69 -21.03 20.07
C ILE A 293 -25.72 -21.70 20.97
N VAL A 294 -25.26 -22.28 22.08
CA VAL A 294 -26.10 -22.91 23.10
C VAL A 294 -25.89 -22.20 24.43
N VAL A 295 -27.01 -21.78 25.02
CA VAL A 295 -27.10 -21.14 26.33
C VAL A 295 -27.77 -22.10 27.30
N THR A 296 -27.24 -22.21 28.51
CA THR A 296 -27.89 -22.99 29.56
C THR A 296 -29.09 -22.22 30.12
N GLN A 297 -30.15 -22.94 30.46
CA GLN A 297 -31.29 -22.40 31.19
C GLN A 297 -31.85 -23.41 32.17
N GLU A 298 -32.63 -22.95 33.15
CA GLU A 298 -33.37 -23.84 34.05
C GLU A 298 -34.85 -23.46 33.98
N ASN A 299 -35.70 -24.43 33.62
CA ASN A 299 -37.14 -24.22 33.48
C ASN A 299 -37.48 -23.00 32.61
N TRP A 300 -36.86 -22.92 31.43
CA TRP A 300 -37.11 -21.84 30.45
C TRP A 300 -36.71 -20.43 30.92
N SER A 301 -35.76 -20.32 31.86
CA SER A 301 -35.32 -19.04 32.42
C SER A 301 -34.70 -18.05 31.42
N PHE A 302 -34.17 -18.52 30.29
CA PHE A 302 -33.59 -17.65 29.27
C PHE A 302 -34.57 -17.39 28.13
N ALA A 303 -35.13 -18.42 27.49
CA ALA A 303 -36.10 -18.27 26.41
C ALA A 303 -37.14 -19.39 26.44
N GLU A 304 -38.40 -19.03 26.16
CA GLU A 304 -39.55 -19.94 26.09
C GLU A 304 -40.26 -19.83 24.73
N ALA A 305 -41.26 -20.69 24.51
CA ALA A 305 -42.19 -20.59 23.39
C ALA A 305 -42.72 -19.16 23.20
N GLY A 306 -42.49 -18.60 22.01
CA GLY A 306 -42.86 -17.22 21.64
C GLY A 306 -41.72 -16.21 21.71
N ASP A 307 -40.57 -16.57 22.32
CA ASP A 307 -39.34 -15.78 22.23
C ASP A 307 -38.55 -16.05 20.95
N SER A 308 -38.98 -17.00 20.12
CA SER A 308 -38.43 -17.20 18.77
C SER A 308 -38.33 -15.87 18.03
N GLY A 309 -37.12 -15.53 17.60
CA GLY A 309 -36.82 -14.33 16.84
C GLY A 309 -36.29 -13.22 17.72
N SER A 310 -36.18 -13.39 19.04
CA SER A 310 -35.55 -12.41 19.92
C SER A 310 -34.09 -12.20 19.54
N ALA A 311 -33.69 -10.94 19.35
CA ALA A 311 -32.29 -10.59 19.20
C ALA A 311 -31.56 -10.80 20.52
N VAL A 312 -30.41 -11.46 20.41
CA VAL A 312 -29.49 -11.69 21.52
C VAL A 312 -28.32 -10.73 21.37
N ASP A 313 -27.97 -10.06 22.47
CA ASP A 313 -26.84 -9.15 22.55
C ASP A 313 -25.82 -9.57 23.60
N LYS A 314 -24.57 -9.19 23.37
CA LYS A 314 -23.50 -9.15 24.37
C LYS A 314 -22.99 -7.73 24.40
N ASP A 315 -23.10 -7.07 25.55
CA ASP A 315 -22.65 -5.69 25.75
C ASP A 315 -23.23 -4.68 24.74
N GLY A 316 -24.45 -4.94 24.21
CA GLY A 316 -25.09 -4.11 23.20
C GLY A 316 -24.71 -4.43 21.75
N GLU A 317 -23.92 -5.47 21.49
CA GLU A 317 -23.60 -5.93 20.13
C GLU A 317 -24.39 -7.20 19.79
N PHE A 318 -24.89 -7.30 18.54
CA PHE A 318 -25.72 -8.42 18.09
C PHE A 318 -24.94 -9.74 18.05
N VAL A 319 -25.47 -10.77 18.70
CA VAL A 319 -24.91 -12.14 18.75
C VAL A 319 -25.69 -13.11 17.88
N GLY A 320 -26.99 -12.89 17.71
CA GLY A 320 -27.84 -13.78 16.93
C GLY A 320 -29.32 -13.75 17.32
N LEU A 321 -30.09 -14.72 16.80
CA LEU A 321 -31.52 -14.88 17.12
C LEU A 321 -31.78 -16.19 17.87
N VAL A 322 -32.50 -16.14 19.00
CA VAL A 322 -33.02 -17.36 19.63
C VAL A 322 -34.06 -17.99 18.71
N PHE A 323 -33.97 -19.29 18.44
CA PHE A 323 -34.94 -19.97 17.57
C PHE A 323 -35.44 -21.32 18.10
N ALA A 324 -34.66 -21.97 18.96
CA ALA A 324 -34.99 -23.29 19.50
C ALA A 324 -34.56 -23.43 20.96
N GLY A 325 -35.10 -24.44 21.64
CA GLY A 325 -34.72 -24.73 23.02
C GLY A 325 -35.47 -25.92 23.64
N SER A 326 -35.18 -26.12 24.92
CA SER A 326 -35.67 -27.15 25.82
C SER A 326 -35.75 -26.57 27.23
N GLU A 327 -36.26 -27.30 28.22
CA GLU A 327 -36.27 -26.83 29.63
C GLU A 327 -34.89 -26.46 30.17
N THR A 328 -33.81 -27.01 29.58
CA THR A 328 -32.44 -26.89 30.09
C THR A 328 -31.49 -26.10 29.19
N HIS A 329 -31.84 -25.91 27.91
CA HIS A 329 -30.96 -25.27 26.93
C HIS A 329 -31.75 -24.42 25.94
N ALA A 330 -31.20 -23.28 25.56
CA ALA A 330 -31.67 -22.47 24.44
C ALA A 330 -30.61 -22.45 23.33
N VAL A 331 -31.07 -22.31 22.09
CA VAL A 331 -30.23 -22.34 20.88
C VAL A 331 -30.43 -21.05 20.09
N ILE A 332 -29.31 -20.47 19.68
CA ILE A 332 -29.23 -19.19 18.98
C ILE A 332 -28.53 -19.40 17.64
N SER A 333 -29.17 -18.93 16.56
CA SER A 333 -28.54 -18.79 15.25
C SER A 333 -27.59 -17.61 15.27
N LYS A 334 -26.34 -17.81 14.85
CA LYS A 334 -25.29 -16.78 14.96
C LYS A 334 -25.53 -15.59 14.04
N ALA A 335 -25.14 -14.41 14.52
CA ALA A 335 -25.18 -13.16 13.76
C ALA A 335 -24.49 -13.28 12.40
N GLU A 336 -23.29 -13.88 12.33
CA GLU A 336 -22.52 -14.04 11.08
C GLU A 336 -23.36 -14.68 9.96
N HIS A 337 -24.03 -15.79 10.24
CA HIS A 337 -24.81 -16.55 9.25
C HIS A 337 -26.09 -15.80 8.85
N ILE A 338 -26.62 -14.96 9.75
CA ILE A 338 -27.83 -14.17 9.51
C ILE A 338 -27.49 -12.94 8.65
N ILE A 339 -26.44 -12.21 9.02
CA ILE A 339 -25.99 -10.99 8.31
C ILE A 339 -25.57 -11.35 6.89
N ASP A 340 -24.70 -12.36 6.72
CA ASP A 340 -24.24 -12.80 5.40
C ASP A 340 -25.38 -13.42 4.59
N GLY A 341 -26.28 -14.17 5.24
CA GLY A 341 -27.38 -14.87 4.59
C GLY A 341 -28.49 -13.95 4.08
N LEU A 342 -28.72 -12.79 4.73
CA LEU A 342 -29.80 -11.86 4.41
C LEU A 342 -29.32 -10.50 3.89
N GLY A 343 -28.02 -10.20 3.96
CA GLY A 343 -27.45 -8.95 3.47
C GLY A 343 -27.92 -7.69 4.23
N ILE A 344 -28.15 -7.81 5.53
CA ILE A 344 -28.72 -6.74 6.39
C ILE A 344 -27.65 -5.90 7.10
N SER A 345 -28.02 -4.69 7.53
CA SER A 345 -27.16 -3.84 8.38
C SER A 345 -27.60 -3.84 9.84
N VAL A 346 -26.75 -4.31 10.75
CA VAL A 346 -26.99 -4.26 12.21
C VAL A 346 -26.21 -3.16 12.91
N GLU A 347 -25.59 -2.28 12.14
CA GLU A 347 -24.96 -1.04 12.58
C GLU A 347 -25.48 0.14 11.75
N PRO A 348 -25.44 1.38 12.29
CA PRO A 348 -25.85 2.57 11.55
C PRO A 348 -25.17 2.62 10.19
N VAL A 349 -25.98 2.60 9.12
CA VAL A 349 -25.47 2.83 7.77
C VAL A 349 -24.95 4.26 7.77
N GLU A 350 -23.65 4.46 7.50
CA GLU A 350 -23.08 5.81 7.46
C GLU A 350 -23.92 6.67 6.51
N GLU A 351 -24.50 7.76 7.02
CA GLU A 351 -25.27 8.67 6.18
C GLU A 351 -24.32 9.27 5.15
N VAL A 352 -24.48 8.83 3.90
CA VAL A 352 -23.73 9.40 2.77
C VAL A 352 -24.40 10.73 2.39
N CYS A 353 -23.69 11.83 2.61
CA CYS A 353 -24.00 13.13 2.07
C CYS A 353 -23.42 13.31 0.66
N TYR A 354 -23.84 14.37 -0.04
CA TYR A 354 -23.29 14.75 -1.33
C TYR A 354 -22.78 16.19 -1.31
N LEU A 355 -21.55 16.39 -1.74
CA LEU A 355 -20.97 17.69 -2.05
C LEU A 355 -21.04 17.95 -3.55
N THR A 356 -21.79 18.96 -3.97
CA THR A 356 -21.80 19.45 -5.35
C THR A 356 -20.88 20.66 -5.47
N VAL A 357 -19.89 20.58 -6.36
CA VAL A 357 -18.89 21.62 -6.60
C VAL A 357 -19.00 22.13 -8.03
N SER A 358 -18.97 23.45 -8.16
CA SER A 358 -19.01 24.19 -9.44
C SER A 358 -18.01 25.37 -9.44
N SER A 359 -17.68 25.92 -10.61
CA SER A 359 -16.96 27.19 -10.74
C SER A 359 -17.63 28.18 -11.71
N THR A 360 -17.36 29.48 -11.53
CA THR A 360 -17.61 30.49 -12.56
C THR A 360 -16.52 30.47 -13.64
N ALA A 361 -16.75 31.12 -14.78
CA ALA A 361 -15.72 31.30 -15.80
C ALA A 361 -14.45 31.97 -15.24
N GLY A 362 -13.26 31.51 -15.64
CA GLY A 362 -11.98 32.06 -15.19
C GLY A 362 -11.18 31.19 -14.22
N GLY A 363 -11.61 29.95 -13.98
CA GLY A 363 -10.88 29.00 -13.15
C GLY A 363 -11.67 27.72 -12.93
N SER A 364 -11.09 26.82 -12.13
CA SER A 364 -11.71 25.54 -11.77
C SER A 364 -11.36 25.15 -10.34
N VAL A 365 -12.20 24.31 -9.74
CA VAL A 365 -11.87 23.60 -8.51
C VAL A 365 -11.07 22.35 -8.88
N THR A 366 -9.89 22.21 -8.28
CA THR A 366 -8.94 21.11 -8.56
C THR A 366 -8.93 20.03 -7.49
N ASP A 367 -9.48 20.31 -6.32
CA ASP A 367 -9.67 19.37 -5.22
C ASP A 367 -10.97 19.75 -4.49
N PRO A 368 -11.98 18.85 -4.41
CA PRO A 368 -12.02 17.49 -4.96
C PRO A 368 -12.16 17.43 -6.49
N GLY A 369 -12.40 18.57 -7.14
CA GLY A 369 -12.74 18.67 -8.57
C GLY A 369 -14.14 19.26 -8.77
N GLU A 370 -14.56 19.39 -10.03
CA GLU A 370 -15.92 19.81 -10.40
C GLU A 370 -16.85 18.58 -10.47
N GLY A 371 -18.06 18.67 -9.91
CA GLY A 371 -19.04 17.58 -9.96
C GLY A 371 -19.73 17.30 -8.64
N VAL A 372 -20.27 16.08 -8.50
CA VAL A 372 -20.98 15.61 -7.31
C VAL A 372 -20.17 14.49 -6.66
N PHE A 373 -19.84 14.66 -5.39
CA PHE A 373 -18.97 13.74 -4.64
C PHE A 373 -19.74 13.19 -3.42
N PRO A 374 -19.78 11.85 -3.23
CA PRO A 374 -20.27 11.28 -1.99
C PRO A 374 -19.30 11.59 -0.84
N CYS A 375 -19.86 11.86 0.35
CA CYS A 375 -19.13 12.16 1.57
C CYS A 375 -19.81 11.51 2.77
N ASP A 376 -19.05 11.26 3.83
CA ASP A 376 -19.62 10.85 5.11
C ASP A 376 -20.02 12.10 5.91
N VAL A 377 -21.15 12.04 6.62
CA VAL A 377 -21.54 13.13 7.54
C VAL A 377 -20.45 13.28 8.61
N GLY A 378 -19.98 14.52 8.79
CA GLY A 378 -18.85 14.89 9.65
C GLY A 378 -17.50 14.97 8.93
N ALA A 379 -17.41 14.50 7.68
CA ALA A 379 -16.17 14.55 6.91
C ALA A 379 -15.71 15.99 6.65
N VAL A 380 -14.40 16.23 6.70
CA VAL A 380 -13.78 17.51 6.35
C VAL A 380 -13.16 17.38 4.96
N VAL A 381 -13.75 18.07 3.98
CA VAL A 381 -13.31 18.04 2.59
C VAL A 381 -12.43 19.25 2.28
N THR A 382 -11.30 19.03 1.62
CA THR A 382 -10.43 20.11 1.15
C THR A 382 -10.97 20.71 -0.14
N LEU A 383 -10.94 22.03 -0.23
CA LEU A 383 -11.40 22.78 -1.40
C LEU A 383 -10.24 23.60 -1.95
N VAL A 384 -9.87 23.39 -3.22
CA VAL A 384 -8.78 24.12 -3.89
C VAL A 384 -9.26 24.71 -5.21
N ALA A 385 -9.50 26.02 -5.22
CA ALA A 385 -9.80 26.80 -6.41
C ALA A 385 -8.52 27.28 -7.09
N ARG A 386 -8.38 26.98 -8.39
CA ARG A 386 -7.25 27.38 -9.22
C ARG A 386 -7.72 28.35 -10.32
N PRO A 387 -7.32 29.63 -10.27
CA PRO A 387 -7.62 30.57 -11.34
C PRO A 387 -6.90 30.21 -12.64
N ASP A 388 -7.55 30.50 -13.77
CA ASP A 388 -6.93 30.47 -15.09
C ASP A 388 -6.02 31.69 -15.30
N GLU A 389 -5.20 31.66 -16.34
CA GLU A 389 -4.32 32.80 -16.68
C GLU A 389 -5.13 34.09 -16.89
N GLY A 390 -4.73 35.15 -16.20
CA GLY A 390 -5.40 36.44 -16.24
C GLY A 390 -6.66 36.54 -15.35
N TYR A 391 -6.91 35.56 -14.50
CA TYR A 391 -7.99 35.58 -13.50
C TYR A 391 -7.45 35.45 -12.08
N GLN A 392 -8.25 35.90 -11.10
CA GLN A 392 -8.01 35.68 -9.68
C GLN A 392 -9.24 35.06 -9.01
N PHE A 393 -9.01 34.28 -7.95
CA PHE A 393 -10.07 33.77 -7.10
C PHE A 393 -10.65 34.91 -6.27
N VAL A 394 -11.97 34.96 -6.17
CA VAL A 394 -12.70 35.96 -5.38
C VAL A 394 -13.18 35.36 -4.08
N ARG A 395 -14.05 34.33 -4.14
CA ARG A 395 -14.67 33.71 -2.96
C ARG A 395 -15.41 32.41 -3.27
N TRP A 396 -15.74 31.66 -2.23
CA TRP A 396 -16.74 30.58 -2.26
C TRP A 396 -18.16 31.13 -1.99
N THR A 397 -19.16 30.58 -2.68
CA THR A 397 -20.61 30.86 -2.51
C THR A 397 -21.42 29.55 -2.50
N GLY A 398 -22.72 29.63 -2.16
CA GLY A 398 -23.60 28.46 -1.99
C GLY A 398 -23.79 28.10 -0.51
N ASP A 399 -23.73 26.82 -0.19
CA ASP A 399 -23.82 26.27 1.16
C ASP A 399 -22.47 26.40 1.90
N VAL A 400 -22.14 27.62 2.30
CA VAL A 400 -20.79 27.96 2.82
C VAL A 400 -20.72 28.06 4.34
N ALA A 401 -21.78 27.69 5.06
CA ALA A 401 -21.88 27.91 6.51
C ALA A 401 -20.79 27.18 7.32
N THR A 402 -20.31 26.04 6.82
CA THR A 402 -19.28 25.21 7.45
C THR A 402 -17.94 25.27 6.73
N ILE A 403 -17.75 26.21 5.80
CA ILE A 403 -16.45 26.49 5.18
C ILE A 403 -15.59 27.28 6.17
N ALA A 404 -14.35 26.84 6.39
CA ALA A 404 -13.43 27.45 7.35
C ALA A 404 -13.07 28.90 7.00
N ASP A 405 -12.77 29.17 5.73
CA ASP A 405 -12.55 30.51 5.18
C ASP A 405 -13.08 30.58 3.75
N VAL A 406 -14.09 31.42 3.52
CA VAL A 406 -14.76 31.59 2.22
C VAL A 406 -13.98 32.49 1.26
N GLU A 407 -13.01 33.26 1.73
CA GLU A 407 -12.17 34.15 0.89
C GLU A 407 -10.83 33.48 0.51
N ALA A 408 -10.51 32.33 1.11
CA ALA A 408 -9.30 31.58 0.79
C ALA A 408 -9.51 30.64 -0.40
N ALA A 409 -8.65 30.76 -1.42
CA ALA A 409 -8.65 29.88 -2.59
C ALA A 409 -8.38 28.40 -2.22
N GLN A 410 -7.70 28.17 -1.09
CA GLN A 410 -7.55 26.86 -0.47
C GLN A 410 -8.15 26.90 0.93
N THR A 411 -9.16 26.06 1.17
CA THR A 411 -9.94 26.03 2.41
C THR A 411 -10.49 24.62 2.66
N THR A 412 -11.29 24.44 3.70
CA THR A 412 -11.97 23.17 4.00
C THR A 412 -13.45 23.40 4.30
N ILE A 413 -14.28 22.40 4.03
CA ILE A 413 -15.70 22.37 4.40
C ILE A 413 -15.98 21.15 5.28
N THR A 414 -16.69 21.34 6.40
CA THR A 414 -17.20 20.23 7.21
C THR A 414 -18.59 19.85 6.73
N MET A 415 -18.79 18.60 6.35
CA MET A 415 -20.05 18.11 5.81
C MET A 415 -21.03 17.77 6.93
N GLU A 416 -22.19 18.42 6.99
CA GLU A 416 -23.28 18.08 7.94
C GLU A 416 -24.55 17.61 7.21
N GLY A 417 -24.47 17.43 5.89
CA GLY A 417 -25.57 17.09 5.01
C GLY A 417 -25.20 17.37 3.55
N ASN A 418 -26.18 17.38 2.65
CA ASN A 418 -25.94 17.69 1.24
C ASN A 418 -25.66 19.18 1.04
N TYR A 419 -24.54 19.51 0.40
CA TYR A 419 -24.15 20.89 0.12
C TYR A 419 -23.85 21.12 -1.36
N SER A 420 -24.11 22.35 -1.81
CA SER A 420 -23.78 22.86 -3.13
C SER A 420 -22.97 24.14 -3.02
N ILE A 421 -21.76 24.15 -3.57
CA ILE A 421 -20.82 25.27 -3.50
C ILE A 421 -20.32 25.68 -4.89
N THR A 422 -19.91 26.94 -5.00
CA THR A 422 -19.33 27.52 -6.22
C THR A 422 -18.07 28.33 -5.92
N ALA A 423 -16.97 28.06 -6.63
CA ALA A 423 -15.79 28.92 -6.66
C ALA A 423 -15.98 30.07 -7.66
N ASN A 424 -15.79 31.31 -7.21
CA ASN A 424 -15.99 32.50 -8.04
C ASN A 424 -14.63 33.10 -8.44
N PHE A 425 -14.49 33.43 -9.73
CA PHE A 425 -13.29 33.99 -10.34
C PHE A 425 -13.62 35.28 -11.10
N GLU A 426 -12.65 36.19 -11.18
CA GLU A 426 -12.75 37.43 -11.95
C GLU A 426 -11.45 37.74 -12.69
N LEU A 427 -11.51 38.52 -13.78
CA LEU A 427 -10.32 38.92 -14.54
C LEU A 427 -9.41 39.84 -13.71
N MET A 428 -8.12 39.52 -13.68
CA MET A 428 -7.08 40.42 -13.16
C MET A 428 -6.90 41.61 -14.11
N PRO A 429 -6.69 42.83 -13.59
CA PRO A 429 -6.39 43.98 -14.44
C PRO A 429 -5.07 43.75 -15.20
N ALA A 430 -5.09 43.94 -16.52
CA ALA A 430 -3.91 43.78 -17.37
C ALA A 430 -2.77 44.72 -16.93
N MET A 431 -1.55 44.18 -16.82
CA MET A 431 -0.34 44.92 -16.48
C MET A 431 0.53 45.11 -17.73
N TYR A 432 1.12 46.29 -17.89
CA TYR A 432 2.04 46.62 -18.98
C TYR A 432 3.40 47.09 -18.46
N SER A 433 4.46 46.80 -19.22
CA SER A 433 5.83 47.18 -18.86
C SER A 433 6.24 48.51 -19.50
N LEU A 434 6.92 49.37 -18.75
CA LEU A 434 7.57 50.59 -19.23
C LEU A 434 9.09 50.47 -19.00
N ALA A 435 9.86 50.36 -20.08
CA ALA A 435 11.32 50.44 -20.06
C ALA A 435 11.77 51.88 -20.31
N VAL A 436 12.65 52.40 -19.45
CA VAL A 436 13.13 53.78 -19.47
C VAL A 436 14.64 53.82 -19.45
N SER A 437 15.25 54.59 -20.33
CA SER A 437 16.71 54.78 -20.42
C SER A 437 17.08 56.20 -20.84
N SER A 438 18.37 56.52 -20.84
CA SER A 438 18.91 57.81 -21.32
C SER A 438 20.15 57.62 -22.21
N THR A 439 20.46 58.63 -23.02
CA THR A 439 21.77 58.77 -23.67
C THR A 439 22.77 59.49 -22.74
N VAL A 440 24.05 59.46 -23.09
CA VAL A 440 25.11 60.20 -22.37
C VAL A 440 24.73 61.69 -22.23
N GLY A 441 24.87 62.24 -21.03
CA GLY A 441 24.64 63.66 -20.75
C GLY A 441 23.45 63.97 -19.83
N GLY A 442 22.82 62.97 -19.25
CA GLY A 442 21.71 63.12 -18.33
C GLY A 442 21.23 61.77 -17.81
N SER A 443 20.15 61.80 -17.01
CA SER A 443 19.49 60.59 -16.52
C SER A 443 17.99 60.81 -16.38
N VAL A 444 17.21 59.74 -16.28
CA VAL A 444 15.79 59.83 -15.94
C VAL A 444 15.57 59.64 -14.44
N THR A 445 15.05 60.65 -13.76
CA THR A 445 14.87 60.66 -12.29
C THR A 445 13.49 60.21 -11.83
N LYS A 446 12.48 60.25 -12.72
CA LYS A 446 11.15 59.69 -12.49
C LYS A 446 10.63 59.00 -13.76
N PRO A 447 10.13 57.75 -13.67
CA PRO A 447 10.15 56.87 -12.49
C PRO A 447 11.55 56.42 -12.06
N GLY A 448 12.56 56.72 -12.88
CA GLY A 448 13.92 56.18 -12.79
C GLY A 448 14.28 55.53 -14.12
N GLU A 449 15.51 55.02 -14.24
CA GLU A 449 15.91 54.15 -15.34
C GLU A 449 15.67 52.68 -14.98
N GLY A 450 15.33 51.87 -15.99
CA GLY A 450 15.00 50.46 -15.83
C GLY A 450 13.60 50.11 -16.34
N THR A 451 13.11 48.95 -15.93
CA THR A 451 11.80 48.44 -16.34
C THR A 451 10.83 48.44 -15.17
N PHE A 452 9.69 49.08 -15.37
CA PHE A 452 8.61 49.22 -14.40
C PHE A 452 7.34 48.55 -14.92
N VAL A 453 6.44 48.11 -14.04
CA VAL A 453 5.15 47.50 -14.42
C VAL A 453 3.99 48.29 -13.85
N TYR A 454 2.98 48.55 -14.68
CA TYR A 454 1.83 49.37 -14.33
C TYR A 454 0.52 48.73 -14.80
N PRO A 455 -0.59 48.88 -14.05
CA PRO A 455 -1.92 48.53 -14.54
C PRO A 455 -2.30 49.34 -15.78
N VAL A 456 -3.13 48.77 -16.66
CA VAL A 456 -3.72 49.47 -17.80
C VAL A 456 -4.41 50.78 -17.38
N GLY A 457 -4.20 51.83 -18.15
CA GLY A 457 -4.76 53.17 -17.92
C GLY A 457 -3.94 54.04 -16.96
N THR A 458 -2.88 53.51 -16.33
CA THR A 458 -1.99 54.31 -15.48
C THR A 458 -1.28 55.39 -16.29
N VAL A 459 -1.21 56.62 -15.75
CA VAL A 459 -0.41 57.71 -16.32
C VAL A 459 0.87 57.86 -15.49
N VAL A 460 2.02 57.68 -16.13
CA VAL A 460 3.33 57.67 -15.48
C VAL A 460 4.07 58.99 -15.79
N THR A 461 4.66 59.61 -14.78
CA THR A 461 5.47 60.82 -14.94
C THR A 461 6.90 60.47 -15.38
N LEU A 462 7.37 61.14 -16.44
CA LEU A 462 8.74 61.05 -16.96
C LEU A 462 9.49 62.35 -16.67
N VAL A 463 10.65 62.28 -16.02
CA VAL A 463 11.50 63.46 -15.74
C VAL A 463 12.95 63.17 -16.07
N ALA A 464 13.45 63.82 -17.11
CA ALA A 464 14.85 63.85 -17.51
C ALA A 464 15.60 64.96 -16.77
N ASP A 465 16.69 64.62 -16.10
CA ASP A 465 17.62 65.55 -15.46
C ASP A 465 18.92 65.62 -16.25
N THR A 466 19.36 66.83 -16.57
CA THR A 466 20.51 67.09 -17.46
C THR A 466 21.80 67.22 -16.67
N GLU A 467 22.86 66.56 -17.11
CA GLU A 467 24.19 66.77 -16.56
C GLU A 467 24.80 68.12 -17.00
N THR A 468 25.78 68.61 -16.24
CA THR A 468 26.45 69.89 -16.54
C THR A 468 27.15 69.82 -17.89
N GLY A 469 26.86 70.77 -18.78
CA GLY A 469 27.45 70.85 -20.12
C GLY A 469 26.63 70.15 -21.21
N TYR A 470 25.51 69.54 -20.85
CA TYR A 470 24.54 68.96 -21.78
C TYR A 470 23.20 69.71 -21.75
N ARG A 471 22.38 69.50 -22.77
CA ARG A 471 20.97 69.91 -22.80
C ARG A 471 20.10 68.72 -23.21
N PHE A 472 18.88 68.66 -22.67
CA PHE A 472 17.86 67.71 -23.10
C PHE A 472 17.40 68.06 -24.52
N VAL A 473 17.24 67.03 -25.35
CA VAL A 473 16.77 67.15 -26.75
C VAL A 473 15.31 66.73 -26.81
N ASN A 474 15.03 65.44 -26.66
CA ASN A 474 13.68 64.89 -26.71
C ASN A 474 13.61 63.46 -26.14
N TRP A 475 12.39 62.94 -26.00
CA TRP A 475 12.10 61.53 -25.79
C TRP A 475 11.99 60.79 -27.13
N THR A 476 12.53 59.58 -27.21
CA THR A 476 12.43 58.67 -28.37
C THR A 476 12.05 57.25 -27.95
N GLY A 477 11.85 56.35 -28.92
CA GLY A 477 11.31 55.00 -28.71
C GLY A 477 9.79 54.97 -28.93
N ASP A 478 9.06 54.35 -28.02
CA ASP A 478 7.60 54.24 -28.09
C ASP A 478 6.90 55.48 -27.52
N VAL A 479 6.99 56.58 -28.25
CA VAL A 479 6.52 57.90 -27.78
C VAL A 479 5.05 58.17 -28.07
N GLY A 480 4.31 57.20 -28.60
CA GLY A 480 2.95 57.38 -29.14
C GLY A 480 1.90 57.84 -28.11
N THR A 481 2.14 57.60 -26.82
CA THR A 481 1.28 58.04 -25.72
C THR A 481 1.95 59.01 -24.75
N ILE A 482 3.12 59.56 -25.14
CA ILE A 482 3.78 60.63 -24.38
C ILE A 482 3.06 61.96 -24.66
N ALA A 483 2.78 62.73 -23.60
CA ALA A 483 2.04 63.99 -23.70
C ALA A 483 2.80 65.09 -24.47
N ASP A 484 4.11 65.22 -24.22
CA ASP A 484 5.01 66.12 -24.92
C ASP A 484 6.41 65.48 -24.99
N VAL A 485 6.89 65.22 -26.20
CA VAL A 485 8.18 64.53 -26.44
C VAL A 485 9.39 65.46 -26.35
N GLU A 486 9.20 66.78 -26.46
CA GLU A 486 10.29 67.78 -26.43
C GLU A 486 10.47 68.39 -25.03
N ALA A 487 9.60 68.04 -24.07
CA ALA A 487 9.69 68.49 -22.69
C ALA A 487 10.48 67.52 -21.80
N ALA A 488 11.49 68.04 -21.08
CA ALA A 488 12.27 67.25 -20.12
C ALA A 488 11.40 66.66 -18.98
N GLY A 489 10.27 67.29 -18.64
CA GLY A 489 9.24 66.75 -17.76
C GLY A 489 7.93 66.52 -18.50
N THR A 490 7.48 65.27 -18.60
CA THR A 490 6.29 64.86 -19.37
C THR A 490 5.58 63.67 -18.71
N THR A 491 4.55 63.11 -19.36
CA THR A 491 3.85 61.90 -18.90
C THR A 491 3.61 60.91 -20.05
N ILE A 492 3.45 59.62 -19.73
CA ILE A 492 3.08 58.55 -20.66
C ILE A 492 1.85 57.79 -20.14
N ALA A 493 0.88 57.50 -21.01
CA ALA A 493 -0.31 56.70 -20.67
C ALA A 493 -0.11 55.21 -21.03
N MET A 494 -0.27 54.33 -20.06
CA MET A 494 -0.01 52.88 -20.17
C MET A 494 -1.24 52.12 -20.69
N ASN A 495 -1.37 52.02 -22.00
CA ASN A 495 -2.34 51.14 -22.68
C ASN A 495 -1.67 49.99 -23.47
N GLY A 496 -0.36 49.83 -23.33
CA GLY A 496 0.47 48.78 -23.89
C GLY A 496 1.85 48.81 -23.23
N SER A 497 2.73 47.85 -23.57
CA SER A 497 4.12 47.89 -23.13
C SER A 497 4.94 48.85 -23.99
N TYR A 498 5.81 49.64 -23.36
CA TYR A 498 6.54 50.74 -23.97
C TYR A 498 8.02 50.75 -23.59
N SER A 499 8.87 51.20 -24.51
CA SER A 499 10.30 51.45 -24.30
C SER A 499 10.65 52.87 -24.74
N VAL A 500 11.09 53.72 -23.81
CA VAL A 500 11.37 55.14 -24.05
C VAL A 500 12.80 55.52 -23.64
N THR A 501 13.40 56.46 -24.36
CA THR A 501 14.77 56.95 -24.12
C THR A 501 14.80 58.47 -24.07
N ALA A 502 15.38 59.06 -23.02
CA ALA A 502 15.67 60.49 -22.93
C ALA A 502 17.00 60.80 -23.65
N ASN A 503 16.97 61.69 -24.65
CA ASN A 503 18.15 62.07 -25.41
C ASN A 503 18.73 63.39 -24.92
N PHE A 504 20.06 63.42 -24.83
CA PHE A 504 20.86 64.56 -24.40
C PHE A 504 21.97 64.83 -25.41
N GLU A 505 22.36 66.10 -25.56
CA GLU A 505 23.48 66.50 -26.40
C GLU A 505 24.35 67.55 -25.71
N LEU A 506 25.64 67.59 -26.07
CA LEU A 506 26.59 68.59 -25.55
C LEU A 506 26.18 70.00 -25.99
N ILE A 507 26.31 70.95 -25.08
CA ILE A 507 26.16 72.38 -25.42
C ILE A 507 27.31 72.80 -26.34
N GLN A 508 26.99 73.51 -27.42
CA GLN A 508 27.95 73.94 -28.43
C GLN A 508 29.18 74.66 -27.82
N GLY A 509 30.39 74.19 -28.16
CA GLY A 509 31.66 74.73 -27.64
C GLY A 509 32.28 73.93 -26.47
N LEU A 510 31.62 72.85 -26.03
CA LEU A 510 32.13 71.89 -25.06
C LEU A 510 32.47 70.55 -25.73
N TYR A 511 33.48 69.88 -25.18
CA TYR A 511 33.95 68.56 -25.59
C TYR A 511 34.06 67.64 -24.37
N SER A 512 33.80 66.35 -24.55
CA SER A 512 33.87 65.34 -23.49
C SER A 512 35.17 64.56 -23.54
N LEU A 513 35.87 64.46 -22.41
CA LEU A 513 36.97 63.50 -22.21
C LEU A 513 36.45 62.29 -21.42
N THR A 514 36.40 61.13 -22.03
CA THR A 514 36.13 59.85 -21.34
C THR A 514 37.44 59.22 -20.91
N VAL A 515 37.61 58.98 -19.62
CA VAL A 515 38.82 58.42 -19.02
C VAL A 515 38.48 57.09 -18.35
N SER A 516 39.21 56.04 -18.69
CA SER A 516 39.07 54.70 -18.07
C SER A 516 40.42 54.03 -17.81
N SER A 517 40.40 52.89 -17.13
CA SER A 517 41.55 52.02 -16.93
C SER A 517 41.26 50.59 -17.41
N GLY A 518 42.31 49.87 -17.80
CA GLY A 518 42.30 48.41 -17.88
C GLY A 518 42.63 47.78 -16.52
N ALA A 519 42.50 46.45 -16.42
CA ALA A 519 42.79 45.71 -15.20
C ALA A 519 44.22 45.95 -14.69
N GLY A 520 44.38 46.09 -13.36
CA GLY A 520 45.68 46.24 -12.70
C GLY A 520 46.10 47.67 -12.40
N GLY A 521 45.17 48.63 -12.42
CA GLY A 521 45.40 50.01 -12.04
C GLY A 521 44.16 50.86 -12.22
N SER A 522 44.26 52.13 -11.87
CA SER A 522 43.19 53.11 -12.02
C SER A 522 43.71 54.45 -12.52
N VAL A 523 42.82 55.32 -13.00
CA VAL A 523 43.15 56.73 -13.27
C VAL A 523 42.72 57.59 -12.08
N VAL A 524 43.68 58.25 -11.43
CA VAL A 524 43.45 58.98 -10.16
C VAL A 524 43.31 60.49 -10.32
N GLU A 525 43.73 61.05 -11.45
CA GLU A 525 43.50 62.44 -11.81
C GLU A 525 43.23 62.52 -13.32
N PRO A 526 42.17 63.20 -13.78
CA PRO A 526 41.08 63.79 -12.99
C PRO A 526 40.19 62.74 -12.29
N GLY A 527 40.48 61.46 -12.49
CA GLY A 527 39.64 60.33 -12.10
C GLY A 527 39.17 59.57 -13.35
N GLU A 528 38.48 58.45 -13.16
CA GLU A 528 37.76 57.76 -14.24
C GLU A 528 36.34 58.33 -14.39
N GLY A 529 35.85 58.36 -15.63
CA GLY A 529 34.54 58.94 -15.96
C GLY A 529 34.59 59.90 -17.15
N ILE A 530 33.53 60.69 -17.30
CA ILE A 530 33.37 61.64 -18.40
C ILE A 530 33.55 63.06 -17.86
N PHE A 531 34.47 63.82 -18.47
CA PHE A 531 34.80 65.18 -18.07
C PHE A 531 34.55 66.15 -19.23
N VAL A 532 33.56 67.03 -19.06
CA VAL A 532 33.22 68.03 -20.08
C VAL A 532 34.06 69.29 -19.90
N ARG A 533 34.73 69.75 -20.96
CA ARG A 533 35.62 70.93 -20.94
C ARG A 533 35.48 71.77 -22.22
N THR A 534 35.89 73.03 -22.15
CA THR A 534 35.96 73.91 -23.31
C THR A 534 37.13 73.56 -24.22
N ALA A 535 37.00 73.89 -25.51
CA ALA A 535 38.10 73.82 -26.48
C ALA A 535 39.39 74.49 -25.96
N GLY A 536 40.54 73.87 -26.17
CA GLY A 536 41.86 74.34 -25.76
C GLY A 536 42.22 74.07 -24.28
N THR A 537 41.34 73.46 -23.50
CA THR A 537 41.65 73.09 -22.11
C THR A 537 42.71 72.00 -22.07
N VAL A 538 43.74 72.17 -21.24
CA VAL A 538 44.76 71.15 -20.97
C VAL A 538 44.44 70.49 -19.62
N LEU A 539 44.35 69.16 -19.61
CA LEU A 539 44.04 68.35 -18.43
C LEU A 539 45.24 67.48 -18.08
N THR A 540 45.57 67.39 -16.79
CA THR A 540 46.52 66.38 -16.29
C THR A 540 45.80 65.04 -16.17
N ILE A 541 46.44 63.97 -16.65
CA ILE A 541 45.96 62.59 -16.50
C ILE A 541 47.02 61.74 -15.79
N VAL A 542 46.60 61.00 -14.76
CA VAL A 542 47.50 60.22 -13.88
C VAL A 542 46.98 58.80 -13.69
N ALA A 543 47.70 57.83 -14.23
CA ALA A 543 47.45 56.41 -14.05
C ALA A 543 48.26 55.87 -12.85
N GLN A 544 47.58 55.21 -11.93
CA GLN A 544 48.17 54.57 -10.75
C GLN A 544 48.03 53.04 -10.86
N PRO A 545 49.14 52.31 -11.03
CA PRO A 545 49.12 50.85 -11.01
C PRO A 545 48.72 50.30 -9.64
N GLU A 546 47.97 49.20 -9.63
CA GLU A 546 47.74 48.38 -8.44
C GLU A 546 48.97 47.50 -8.13
N GLU A 547 49.02 46.94 -6.93
CA GLU A 547 50.12 46.07 -6.50
C GLU A 547 50.28 44.86 -7.44
N GLY A 548 51.51 44.61 -7.90
CA GLY A 548 51.81 43.53 -8.85
C GLY A 548 51.66 43.90 -10.33
N TYR A 549 51.28 45.14 -10.64
CA TYR A 549 51.16 45.68 -12.00
C TYR A 549 52.05 46.91 -12.22
N GLN A 550 52.35 47.18 -13.49
CA GLN A 550 53.04 48.40 -13.93
C GLN A 550 52.24 49.10 -15.03
N PHE A 551 52.27 50.44 -15.03
CA PHE A 551 51.69 51.24 -16.10
C PHE A 551 52.45 50.97 -17.40
N ARG A 552 51.69 50.70 -18.47
CA ARG A 552 52.24 50.35 -19.78
C ARG A 552 52.21 51.55 -20.73
N LYS A 553 51.03 52.11 -20.95
CA LYS A 553 50.77 53.30 -21.79
C LYS A 553 49.31 53.71 -21.73
N TRP A 554 49.03 54.94 -22.17
CA TRP A 554 47.70 55.40 -22.56
C TRP A 554 47.36 54.86 -23.95
N ILE A 555 46.11 54.46 -24.15
CA ILE A 555 45.53 53.98 -25.42
C ILE A 555 44.20 54.69 -25.69
N GLY A 556 43.67 54.58 -26.91
CA GLY A 556 42.48 55.30 -27.35
C GLY A 556 42.84 56.54 -28.18
N ASP A 557 42.11 57.64 -27.99
CA ASP A 557 42.33 58.92 -28.67
C ASP A 557 43.49 59.70 -28.06
N VAL A 558 44.70 59.23 -28.38
CA VAL A 558 45.93 59.71 -27.74
C VAL A 558 46.69 60.78 -28.55
N ASP A 559 46.13 61.24 -29.67
CA ASP A 559 46.80 62.16 -30.60
C ASP A 559 47.15 63.52 -29.95
N THR A 560 46.40 63.94 -28.93
CA THR A 560 46.63 65.19 -28.18
C THR A 560 47.21 64.96 -26.79
N VAL A 561 47.59 63.72 -26.46
CA VAL A 561 48.28 63.36 -25.22
C VAL A 561 49.78 63.66 -25.37
N ALA A 562 50.36 64.42 -24.44
CA ALA A 562 51.73 64.91 -24.52
C ALA A 562 52.79 63.80 -24.50
N ASP A 563 52.58 62.75 -23.71
CA ASP A 563 53.41 61.54 -23.68
C ASP A 563 52.56 60.33 -23.27
N ILE A 564 52.32 59.43 -24.23
CA ILE A 564 51.46 58.26 -24.04
C ILE A 564 52.11 57.19 -23.15
N ASN A 565 53.44 57.20 -22.95
CA ASN A 565 54.15 56.18 -22.17
C ASN A 565 54.45 56.64 -20.73
N ALA A 566 54.12 57.89 -20.38
CA ALA A 566 54.25 58.39 -19.02
C ALA A 566 52.96 58.14 -18.21
N SER A 567 53.11 57.57 -17.01
CA SER A 567 51.99 57.32 -16.09
C SER A 567 51.35 58.62 -15.59
N GLN A 568 52.05 59.74 -15.68
CA GLN A 568 51.53 61.08 -15.48
C GLN A 568 51.85 61.93 -16.70
N THR A 569 50.83 62.49 -17.34
CA THR A 569 50.96 63.26 -18.58
C THR A 569 49.81 64.27 -18.72
N THR A 570 49.69 64.95 -19.85
CA THR A 570 48.58 65.88 -20.11
C THR A 570 47.89 65.59 -21.45
N ILE A 571 46.61 65.94 -21.56
CA ILE A 571 45.83 65.91 -22.80
C ILE A 571 45.23 67.29 -23.09
N THR A 572 45.26 67.73 -24.36
CA THR A 572 44.67 69.01 -24.78
C THR A 572 43.36 68.78 -25.55
N MET A 573 42.28 69.40 -25.11
CA MET A 573 40.94 69.22 -25.67
C MET A 573 40.75 70.04 -26.96
N HIS A 574 40.72 69.38 -28.12
CA HIS A 574 40.29 69.99 -29.39
C HIS A 574 39.01 69.36 -29.97
N ASP A 575 38.69 68.15 -29.52
CA ASP A 575 37.46 67.42 -29.80
C ASP A 575 37.10 66.57 -28.55
N SER A 576 36.03 65.80 -28.62
CA SER A 576 35.76 64.75 -27.63
C SER A 576 36.74 63.59 -27.80
N TYR A 577 37.30 63.09 -26.69
CA TYR A 577 38.32 62.05 -26.67
C TYR A 577 37.97 60.93 -25.70
N SER A 578 38.31 59.69 -26.04
CA SER A 578 38.25 58.54 -25.14
C SER A 578 39.63 57.94 -24.95
N ILE A 579 40.13 57.94 -23.71
CA ILE A 579 41.45 57.42 -23.36
C ILE A 579 41.34 56.37 -22.27
N THR A 580 42.25 55.38 -22.32
CA THR A 580 42.33 54.30 -21.34
C THR A 580 43.77 54.12 -20.86
N ALA A 581 43.97 54.03 -19.54
CA ALA A 581 45.25 53.62 -18.96
C ALA A 581 45.42 52.10 -19.06
N SER A 582 46.48 51.62 -19.70
CA SER A 582 46.79 50.18 -19.80
C SER A 582 47.87 49.80 -18.79
N PHE A 583 47.66 48.67 -18.10
CA PHE A 583 48.60 48.10 -17.14
C PHE A 583 49.02 46.68 -17.54
N ALA A 584 50.15 46.20 -17.01
CA ALA A 584 50.67 44.85 -17.21
C ALA A 584 51.15 44.26 -15.89
N SER A 585 50.79 43.00 -15.59
CA SER A 585 51.21 42.30 -14.37
C SER A 585 52.69 41.86 -14.43
N TRP A 586 53.30 41.59 -13.28
CA TRP A 586 54.70 41.13 -13.14
C TRP A 586 54.87 39.58 -13.12
N TYR A 587 53.80 38.78 -13.18
CA TYR A 587 53.88 37.30 -13.11
C TYR A 587 53.15 36.62 -14.30
N PRO A 588 53.63 35.46 -14.82
CA PRO A 588 52.97 34.75 -15.92
C PRO A 588 51.78 33.88 -15.44
N GLU A 589 50.63 34.09 -16.10
CA GLU A 589 49.37 33.32 -16.28
C GLU A 589 48.90 32.21 -15.28
N PRO A 590 47.58 32.06 -15.06
CA PRO A 590 47.00 31.17 -14.04
C PRO A 590 47.08 29.66 -14.39
N ALA A 591 47.47 28.85 -13.40
CA ALA A 591 47.44 27.39 -13.43
C ALA A 591 46.24 26.84 -12.65
N ALA A 592 45.68 25.73 -13.12
CA ALA A 592 44.68 24.92 -12.44
C ALA A 592 45.31 23.66 -11.81
N VAL A 593 44.64 23.09 -10.81
CA VAL A 593 45.05 21.87 -10.13
C VAL A 593 44.26 20.68 -10.68
N LEU A 594 44.95 19.62 -11.13
CA LEU A 594 44.35 18.35 -11.55
C LEU A 594 44.77 17.25 -10.58
N THR A 595 43.82 16.68 -9.83
CA THR A 595 44.07 15.55 -8.91
C THR A 595 43.50 14.27 -9.48
N ILE A 596 44.31 13.19 -9.51
CA ILE A 596 43.98 11.91 -10.14
C ILE A 596 44.23 10.78 -9.15
N SER A 597 43.27 9.85 -9.04
CA SER A 597 43.37 8.65 -8.20
C SER A 597 42.60 7.47 -8.82
N SER A 598 42.65 6.29 -8.19
CA SER A 598 41.87 5.11 -8.60
C SER A 598 41.22 4.39 -7.42
N THR A 599 40.21 3.56 -7.72
CA THR A 599 39.63 2.59 -6.77
C THR A 599 40.40 1.26 -6.79
N GLU A 600 40.14 0.38 -5.81
CA GLU A 600 40.75 -0.95 -5.73
C GLU A 600 40.57 -1.78 -7.02
N GLY A 601 41.64 -2.41 -7.51
CA GLY A 601 41.60 -3.32 -8.65
C GLY A 601 42.10 -2.75 -9.98
N GLY A 602 42.78 -1.61 -9.96
CA GLY A 602 43.49 -1.04 -11.11
C GLY A 602 44.27 0.22 -10.73
N SER A 603 44.86 0.91 -11.71
CA SER A 603 45.59 2.16 -11.50
C SER A 603 45.53 3.08 -12.73
N VAL A 604 45.76 4.38 -12.52
CA VAL A 604 45.93 5.34 -13.63
C VAL A 604 47.40 5.37 -14.06
N THR A 605 47.67 5.02 -15.32
CA THR A 605 49.02 4.90 -15.89
C THR A 605 49.48 6.15 -16.64
N THR A 606 48.55 7.00 -17.11
CA THR A 606 48.87 8.29 -17.75
C THR A 606 47.89 9.37 -17.27
N PRO A 607 48.35 10.54 -16.80
CA PRO A 607 49.74 10.91 -16.51
C PRO A 607 50.31 10.20 -15.26
N GLY A 608 49.48 9.40 -14.57
CA GLY A 608 49.77 8.80 -13.27
C GLY A 608 48.81 9.32 -12.20
N GLU A 609 48.82 8.70 -11.02
CA GLU A 609 48.05 9.18 -9.87
C GLU A 609 48.82 10.25 -9.09
N GLY A 610 48.10 11.26 -8.59
CA GLY A 610 48.68 12.40 -7.88
C GLY A 610 48.03 13.73 -8.26
N THR A 611 48.63 14.81 -7.77
CA THR A 611 48.18 16.19 -8.03
C THR A 611 49.16 16.90 -8.97
N PHE A 612 48.63 17.46 -10.06
CA PHE A 612 49.37 18.11 -11.13
C PHE A 612 48.95 19.57 -11.27
N LEU A 613 49.91 20.46 -11.58
CA LEU A 613 49.61 21.82 -12.00
C LEU A 613 49.54 21.86 -13.53
N VAL A 614 48.42 22.32 -14.05
CA VAL A 614 48.09 22.31 -15.48
C VAL A 614 47.67 23.71 -15.92
N THR A 615 48.11 24.15 -17.09
CA THR A 615 47.73 25.45 -17.63
C THR A 615 46.25 25.43 -18.06
N LEU A 616 45.51 26.49 -17.74
CA LEU A 616 44.10 26.63 -18.14
C LEU A 616 43.94 26.49 -19.67
N GLY A 617 42.99 25.66 -20.10
CA GLY A 617 42.68 25.35 -21.50
C GLY A 617 43.53 24.23 -22.13
N THR A 618 44.41 23.56 -21.39
CA THR A 618 45.22 22.44 -21.94
C THR A 618 44.46 21.11 -21.96
N THR A 619 44.81 20.24 -22.92
CA THR A 619 44.27 18.87 -23.00
C THR A 619 45.26 17.88 -22.39
N VAL A 620 44.82 17.11 -21.40
CA VAL A 620 45.62 16.08 -20.70
C VAL A 620 45.09 14.69 -21.03
N ALA A 621 45.98 13.78 -21.42
CA ALA A 621 45.62 12.38 -21.70
C ALA A 621 45.50 11.56 -20.41
N LEU A 622 44.45 10.74 -20.32
CA LEU A 622 44.13 9.88 -19.20
C LEU A 622 44.14 8.42 -19.65
N ALA A 623 44.90 7.55 -18.99
CA ALA A 623 44.89 6.11 -19.25
C ALA A 623 44.88 5.29 -17.96
N ALA A 624 44.03 4.26 -17.88
CA ALA A 624 43.84 3.42 -16.71
C ALA A 624 43.97 1.93 -17.07
N GLU A 625 44.65 1.15 -16.23
CA GLU A 625 44.85 -0.29 -16.41
C GLU A 625 44.25 -1.08 -15.24
N ALA A 626 43.46 -2.10 -15.55
CA ALA A 626 42.82 -2.98 -14.56
C ALA A 626 43.74 -4.13 -14.15
N GLU A 627 43.75 -4.45 -12.85
CA GLU A 627 44.42 -5.65 -12.33
C GLU A 627 43.63 -6.93 -12.62
N SER A 628 44.31 -8.08 -12.54
CA SER A 628 43.71 -9.38 -12.84
C SER A 628 42.48 -9.66 -11.96
N GLY A 629 41.33 -9.90 -12.60
CA GLY A 629 40.04 -10.17 -11.93
C GLY A 629 39.12 -8.95 -11.82
N TYR A 630 39.58 -7.80 -12.29
CA TYR A 630 38.82 -6.56 -12.38
C TYR A 630 38.72 -6.10 -13.84
N ARG A 631 37.77 -5.21 -14.13
CA ARG A 631 37.71 -4.44 -15.39
C ARG A 631 37.52 -2.97 -15.06
N PHE A 632 37.99 -2.11 -15.95
CA PHE A 632 37.69 -0.68 -15.89
C PHE A 632 36.18 -0.45 -15.98
N ALA A 633 35.65 0.36 -15.08
CA ALA A 633 34.24 0.71 -15.03
C ALA A 633 33.99 2.06 -15.70
N ASN A 634 34.57 3.15 -15.17
CA ASN A 634 34.45 4.51 -15.69
C ASN A 634 35.42 5.49 -14.99
N TRP A 635 35.52 6.71 -15.53
CA TRP A 635 36.05 7.89 -14.84
C TRP A 635 34.93 8.58 -14.05
N SER A 636 35.24 9.05 -12.84
CA SER A 636 34.29 9.73 -11.93
C SER A 636 34.95 10.94 -11.24
N GLY A 637 34.16 11.73 -10.51
CA GLY A 637 34.57 13.03 -9.95
C GLY A 637 34.20 14.20 -10.86
N ASP A 638 35.10 15.16 -11.04
CA ASP A 638 34.88 16.31 -11.91
C ASP A 638 35.14 15.94 -13.38
N VAL A 639 34.16 15.31 -14.04
CA VAL A 639 34.34 14.70 -15.39
C VAL A 639 33.76 15.52 -16.54
N GLY A 640 33.31 16.76 -16.27
CA GLY A 640 32.53 17.58 -17.23
C GLY A 640 33.21 17.89 -18.56
N THR A 641 34.54 17.85 -18.61
CA THR A 641 35.35 18.11 -19.82
C THR A 641 36.14 16.89 -20.29
N ILE A 642 35.83 15.69 -19.77
CA ILE A 642 36.39 14.42 -20.26
C ILE A 642 35.67 14.02 -21.55
N ALA A 643 36.43 13.69 -22.59
CA ALA A 643 35.89 13.37 -23.91
C ALA A 643 35.02 12.09 -23.94
N ASP A 644 35.41 11.07 -23.16
CA ASP A 644 34.68 9.82 -22.99
C ASP A 644 35.02 9.22 -21.62
N VAL A 645 34.01 9.12 -20.75
CA VAL A 645 34.19 8.67 -19.36
C VAL A 645 34.17 7.15 -19.20
N ASP A 646 33.69 6.39 -20.20
CA ASP A 646 33.52 4.94 -20.11
C ASP A 646 34.68 4.18 -20.78
N THR A 647 35.68 4.90 -21.30
CA THR A 647 36.87 4.32 -21.91
C THR A 647 38.10 4.41 -20.99
N PRO A 648 38.92 3.34 -20.90
CA PRO A 648 40.15 3.35 -20.10
C PRO A 648 41.25 4.23 -20.70
N SER A 649 41.04 4.88 -21.85
CA SER A 649 41.98 5.81 -22.48
C SER A 649 41.22 6.97 -23.12
N THR A 650 41.34 8.17 -22.54
CA THR A 650 40.55 9.36 -22.88
C THR A 650 41.38 10.64 -22.70
N ASN A 651 40.77 11.82 -22.87
CA ASN A 651 41.41 13.11 -22.63
C ASN A 651 40.48 14.05 -21.84
N ILE A 652 41.05 14.96 -21.03
CA ILE A 652 40.35 16.03 -20.31
C ILE A 652 40.84 17.41 -20.75
N VAL A 653 39.95 18.40 -20.88
CA VAL A 653 40.29 19.81 -21.12
C VAL A 653 40.20 20.60 -19.81
N THR A 654 41.31 21.17 -19.34
CA THR A 654 41.39 21.77 -18.00
C THR A 654 41.04 23.26 -18.03
N ASP A 655 39.77 23.62 -18.03
CA ASP A 655 39.27 25.01 -17.96
C ASP A 655 39.06 25.56 -16.52
N SER A 656 39.30 24.71 -15.51
CA SER A 656 39.26 24.99 -14.08
C SER A 656 40.05 23.91 -13.33
N SER A 657 39.98 23.84 -11.99
CA SER A 657 40.63 22.76 -11.21
C SER A 657 39.70 21.55 -11.10
N TYR A 658 40.27 20.35 -11.23
CA TYR A 658 39.55 19.09 -11.39
C TYR A 658 40.06 18.01 -10.43
N SER A 659 39.16 17.21 -9.86
CA SER A 659 39.48 16.00 -9.09
C SER A 659 38.79 14.78 -9.68
N ILE A 660 39.56 13.84 -10.23
CA ILE A 660 39.07 12.68 -10.99
C ILE A 660 39.55 11.34 -10.42
N VAL A 661 38.70 10.32 -10.55
CA VAL A 661 38.94 8.97 -10.02
C VAL A 661 38.62 7.91 -11.07
N ALA A 662 39.56 7.00 -11.35
CA ALA A 662 39.32 5.81 -12.18
C ALA A 662 38.67 4.68 -11.37
N GLY A 663 37.48 4.23 -11.78
CA GLY A 663 36.73 3.15 -11.15
C GLY A 663 37.02 1.78 -11.76
N PHE A 664 37.11 0.76 -10.91
CA PHE A 664 37.32 -0.64 -11.28
C PHE A 664 36.33 -1.57 -10.56
N GLU A 665 35.84 -2.59 -11.26
CA GLU A 665 34.88 -3.55 -10.70
C GLU A 665 35.32 -5.01 -10.88
N ARG A 666 35.02 -5.87 -9.90
CA ARG A 666 35.35 -7.31 -9.93
C ARG A 666 34.47 -8.05 -10.93
N VAL A 667 35.07 -8.95 -11.72
CA VAL A 667 34.32 -9.81 -12.65
C VAL A 667 33.86 -11.10 -11.94
N PRO A 668 32.54 -11.33 -11.68
CA PRO A 668 32.08 -12.52 -10.97
C PRO A 668 31.91 -13.72 -11.93
N SER A 669 32.59 -14.85 -11.68
CA SER A 669 32.44 -16.09 -12.45
C SER A 669 31.44 -17.06 -11.78
N ARG A 670 30.35 -17.42 -12.47
CA ARG A 670 29.41 -18.49 -12.07
C ARG A 670 29.68 -19.76 -12.89
N CYS A 671 30.25 -20.81 -12.30
CA CYS A 671 30.35 -22.14 -12.94
C CYS A 671 30.14 -23.30 -11.94
N CYS A 672 29.21 -24.21 -12.27
CA CYS A 672 28.99 -25.47 -11.55
C CYS A 672 29.91 -26.59 -12.08
N THR A 673 30.32 -27.52 -11.22
CA THR A 673 31.26 -28.63 -11.52
C THR A 673 30.84 -29.48 -12.71
N ALA A 674 29.54 -29.73 -12.85
CA ALA A 674 28.99 -30.54 -13.94
C ALA A 674 29.05 -29.79 -15.29
N THR A 675 28.83 -28.47 -15.31
CA THR A 675 28.97 -27.64 -16.52
C THR A 675 30.43 -27.50 -16.95
N ALA A 676 31.37 -27.43 -15.99
CA ALA A 676 32.81 -27.42 -16.25
C ALA A 676 33.32 -28.72 -16.90
N ALA A 677 32.74 -29.88 -16.52
CA ALA A 677 33.09 -31.18 -17.08
C ALA A 677 32.51 -31.39 -18.49
N TYR A 678 31.24 -31.06 -18.73
CA TYR A 678 30.58 -31.25 -20.03
C TYR A 678 30.82 -30.10 -21.02
N GLY A 679 31.27 -28.94 -20.55
CA GLY A 679 31.60 -27.78 -21.38
C GLY A 679 30.38 -27.02 -21.92
N THR A 680 29.17 -27.48 -21.60
CA THR A 680 27.90 -26.85 -22.00
C THR A 680 26.82 -27.08 -20.94
N PRO A 681 25.94 -26.09 -20.67
CA PRO A 681 24.86 -26.21 -19.70
C PRO A 681 23.67 -27.05 -20.20
N VAL A 682 23.65 -27.48 -21.47
CA VAL A 682 22.53 -28.21 -22.11
C VAL A 682 22.85 -29.67 -22.48
N ALA A 683 23.90 -30.26 -21.90
CA ALA A 683 24.18 -31.70 -22.11
C ALA A 683 23.02 -32.58 -21.57
N GLN A 684 22.64 -33.62 -22.33
CA GLN A 684 21.50 -34.50 -22.03
C GLN A 684 21.61 -35.15 -20.64
N GLU A 685 22.82 -35.53 -20.25
CA GLU A 685 23.16 -36.11 -18.96
C GLU A 685 22.94 -35.14 -17.79
N LEU A 686 23.12 -33.82 -18.03
CA LEU A 686 22.83 -32.79 -17.03
C LEU A 686 21.33 -32.53 -16.88
N GLY A 687 20.55 -32.72 -17.96
CA GLY A 687 19.09 -32.67 -17.91
C GLY A 687 18.51 -33.75 -16.99
N ILE A 688 18.98 -34.99 -17.14
CA ILE A 688 18.55 -36.15 -16.33
C ILE A 688 18.86 -35.92 -14.84
N LEU A 689 20.05 -35.41 -14.51
CA LEU A 689 20.43 -35.14 -13.12
C LEU A 689 19.64 -33.96 -12.50
N ARG A 690 19.28 -32.94 -13.30
CA ARG A 690 18.43 -31.82 -12.85
C ARG A 690 17.01 -32.29 -12.57
N GLN A 691 16.43 -33.08 -13.47
CA GLN A 691 15.07 -33.61 -13.29
C GLN A 691 14.98 -34.52 -12.07
N PHE A 692 15.95 -35.41 -11.87
CA PHE A 692 16.04 -36.24 -10.66
C PHE A 692 16.18 -35.40 -9.39
N ARG A 693 16.98 -34.32 -9.42
CA ARG A 693 17.10 -33.39 -8.30
C ARG A 693 15.73 -32.78 -7.95
N ASP A 694 14.99 -32.33 -8.95
CA ASP A 694 13.76 -31.57 -8.74
C ASP A 694 12.59 -32.46 -8.31
N GLU A 695 12.47 -33.68 -8.86
CA GLU A 695 11.35 -34.59 -8.56
C GLU A 695 11.56 -35.45 -7.29
N TYR A 696 12.80 -35.81 -6.95
CA TYR A 696 13.09 -36.76 -5.86
C TYR A 696 14.01 -36.19 -4.78
N LEU A 697 15.01 -35.38 -5.15
CA LEU A 697 16.02 -34.93 -4.20
C LEU A 697 15.56 -33.70 -3.40
N LEU A 698 14.84 -32.76 -3.99
CA LEU A 698 14.35 -31.55 -3.31
C LEU A 698 13.02 -31.75 -2.58
N THR A 699 12.35 -32.88 -2.75
CA THR A 699 11.04 -33.19 -2.15
C THR A 699 11.14 -33.79 -0.74
N ASN A 700 12.34 -34.04 -0.23
CA ASN A 700 12.57 -34.46 1.16
C ASN A 700 13.73 -33.69 1.84
N PRO A 701 13.72 -33.53 3.18
CA PRO A 701 14.71 -32.72 3.90
C PRO A 701 16.16 -33.20 3.76
N VAL A 702 16.37 -34.52 3.62
CA VAL A 702 17.70 -35.12 3.49
C VAL A 702 18.34 -34.77 2.13
N GLY A 703 17.56 -34.83 1.06
CA GLY A 703 18.03 -34.49 -0.27
C GLY A 703 18.26 -32.98 -0.46
N GLN A 704 17.46 -32.11 0.17
CA GLN A 704 17.72 -30.66 0.20
C GLN A 704 19.08 -30.33 0.86
N ALA A 705 19.41 -30.99 1.97
CA ALA A 705 20.70 -30.82 2.65
C ALA A 705 21.89 -31.26 1.78
N LEU A 706 21.72 -32.33 0.99
CA LEU A 706 22.73 -32.81 0.04
C LEU A 706 22.92 -31.84 -1.14
N ALA A 707 21.83 -31.28 -1.69
CA ALA A 707 21.91 -30.28 -2.74
C ALA A 707 22.64 -29.01 -2.28
N ALA A 708 22.36 -28.55 -1.06
CA ALA A 708 23.04 -27.40 -0.46
C ALA A 708 24.55 -27.63 -0.29
N LEU A 709 24.94 -28.83 0.18
CA LEU A 709 26.35 -29.20 0.30
C LEU A 709 27.05 -29.24 -1.06
N TYR A 710 26.39 -29.77 -2.09
CA TYR A 710 26.90 -29.78 -3.46
C TYR A 710 27.16 -28.37 -3.99
N TYR A 711 26.19 -27.45 -3.86
CA TYR A 711 26.37 -26.06 -4.32
C TYR A 711 27.48 -25.32 -3.57
N LYS A 712 27.68 -25.62 -2.28
CA LYS A 712 28.75 -25.03 -1.47
C LYS A 712 30.14 -25.51 -1.91
N ILE A 713 30.29 -26.76 -2.34
CA ILE A 713 31.57 -27.36 -2.71
C ILE A 713 31.86 -27.20 -4.21
N SER A 714 30.84 -27.01 -5.04
CA SER A 714 30.96 -27.03 -6.50
C SER A 714 31.86 -25.96 -7.14
N PRO A 715 31.93 -24.69 -6.66
CA PRO A 715 32.69 -23.65 -7.34
C PRO A 715 34.22 -23.91 -7.43
N PRO A 716 34.95 -24.24 -6.34
CA PRO A 716 36.39 -24.51 -6.43
C PRO A 716 36.71 -25.78 -7.23
N VAL A 717 35.82 -26.78 -7.22
CA VAL A 717 35.99 -28.00 -8.02
C VAL A 717 35.73 -27.72 -9.51
N ALA A 718 34.77 -26.84 -9.84
CA ALA A 718 34.51 -26.42 -11.21
C ALA A 718 35.69 -25.65 -11.80
N GLU A 719 36.31 -24.77 -11.03
CA GLU A 719 37.49 -24.00 -11.42
C GLU A 719 38.69 -24.90 -11.74
N PHE A 720 38.93 -25.92 -10.90
CA PHE A 720 39.98 -26.93 -11.14
C PHE A 720 39.76 -27.74 -12.44
N ILE A 721 38.52 -28.14 -12.73
CA ILE A 721 38.18 -28.91 -13.94
C ILE A 721 38.26 -28.04 -15.21
N THR A 722 37.92 -26.76 -15.09
CA THR A 722 37.93 -25.83 -16.24
C THR A 722 39.37 -25.53 -16.67
N THR A 723 40.29 -25.44 -15.71
CA THR A 723 41.73 -25.18 -15.92
C THR A 723 42.54 -26.44 -16.30
N HIS A 724 41.99 -27.65 -16.12
CA HIS A 724 42.66 -28.93 -16.44
C HIS A 724 41.81 -29.79 -17.41
N PRO A 725 41.90 -29.56 -18.74
CA PRO A 725 41.10 -30.26 -19.75
C PRO A 725 41.21 -31.79 -19.68
N ASP A 726 42.37 -32.31 -19.30
CA ASP A 726 42.69 -33.75 -19.22
C ASP A 726 41.89 -34.48 -18.13
N VAL A 727 41.32 -33.74 -17.17
CA VAL A 727 40.53 -34.28 -16.06
C VAL A 727 39.04 -34.44 -16.45
N LYS A 728 38.58 -33.73 -17.48
CA LYS A 728 37.16 -33.74 -17.93
C LYS A 728 36.64 -35.15 -18.27
N PRO A 729 37.38 -36.02 -19.00
CA PRO A 729 36.92 -37.39 -19.28
C PRO A 729 36.77 -38.25 -18.03
N VAL A 730 37.65 -38.06 -17.04
CA VAL A 730 37.60 -38.79 -15.76
C VAL A 730 36.37 -38.36 -14.94
N VAL A 731 36.07 -37.06 -14.91
CA VAL A 731 34.88 -36.54 -14.23
C VAL A 731 33.60 -36.98 -14.92
N ARG A 732 33.54 -36.97 -16.26
CA ARG A 732 32.40 -37.51 -17.02
C ARG A 732 32.19 -39.00 -16.72
N ALA A 733 33.25 -39.80 -16.74
CA ALA A 733 33.19 -41.22 -16.39
C ALA A 733 32.72 -41.45 -14.94
N GLY A 734 33.12 -40.58 -14.00
CA GLY A 734 32.66 -40.62 -12.62
C GLY A 734 31.19 -40.23 -12.42
N LEU A 735 30.62 -39.45 -13.34
CA LEU A 735 29.20 -39.04 -13.30
C LEU A 735 28.26 -40.06 -13.97
N LEU A 736 28.77 -40.93 -14.86
CA LEU A 736 27.97 -41.94 -15.56
C LEU A 736 27.13 -42.86 -14.65
N PRO A 737 27.64 -43.38 -13.51
CA PRO A 737 26.81 -44.19 -12.62
C PRO A 737 25.63 -43.43 -12.03
N ALA A 738 25.82 -42.14 -11.68
CA ALA A 738 24.75 -41.30 -11.16
C ALA A 738 23.72 -40.99 -12.24
N VAL A 739 24.16 -40.68 -13.46
CA VAL A 739 23.27 -40.46 -14.61
C VAL A 739 22.46 -41.72 -14.91
N ALA A 740 23.10 -42.89 -15.00
CA ALA A 740 22.43 -44.16 -15.28
C ALA A 740 21.40 -44.53 -14.20
N MET A 741 21.72 -44.29 -12.93
CA MET A 741 20.78 -44.51 -11.81
C MET A 741 19.60 -43.54 -11.84
N SER A 742 19.86 -42.25 -12.08
CA SER A 742 18.79 -41.25 -12.26
C SER A 742 17.89 -41.59 -13.45
N THR A 743 18.46 -42.08 -14.56
CA THR A 743 17.68 -42.57 -15.71
C THR A 743 16.86 -43.81 -15.36
N LEU A 744 17.41 -44.74 -14.57
CA LEU A 744 16.68 -45.92 -14.14
C LEU A 744 15.48 -45.52 -13.28
N VAL A 745 15.67 -44.70 -12.25
CA VAL A 745 14.61 -44.26 -11.32
C VAL A 745 13.52 -43.45 -12.02
N LEU A 746 13.88 -42.59 -12.98
CA LEU A 746 12.92 -41.79 -13.74
C LEU A 746 12.09 -42.62 -14.75
N ASN A 747 12.52 -43.84 -15.09
CA ASN A 747 11.89 -44.67 -16.13
C ASN A 747 11.32 -46.02 -15.62
N THR A 748 11.28 -46.26 -14.31
CA THR A 748 10.75 -47.50 -13.68
C THR A 748 9.49 -47.22 -12.86
N THR A 749 8.62 -48.24 -12.72
CA THR A 749 7.40 -48.09 -11.92
C THR A 749 7.70 -48.15 -10.41
N LEU A 750 6.76 -47.63 -9.62
CA LEU A 750 6.85 -47.56 -8.15
C LEU A 750 7.09 -48.96 -7.51
N ALA A 751 6.53 -50.01 -8.10
CA ALA A 751 6.73 -51.39 -7.66
C ALA A 751 8.14 -51.93 -7.97
N ASP A 752 8.71 -51.57 -9.12
CA ASP A 752 10.06 -51.97 -9.52
C ASP A 752 11.14 -51.29 -8.66
N ASN A 753 10.91 -50.04 -8.28
CA ASN A 753 11.82 -49.26 -7.43
C ASN A 753 11.90 -49.83 -6.00
N VAL A 754 10.78 -50.32 -5.46
CA VAL A 754 10.77 -51.00 -4.15
C VAL A 754 11.50 -52.34 -4.20
N ALA A 755 11.32 -53.12 -5.28
CA ALA A 755 12.01 -54.40 -5.48
C ALA A 755 13.54 -54.24 -5.62
N LEU A 756 13.98 -53.22 -6.38
CA LEU A 756 15.41 -52.87 -6.51
C LEU A 756 16.00 -52.38 -5.19
N GLY A 757 15.29 -51.55 -4.42
CA GLY A 757 15.70 -51.11 -3.09
C GLY A 757 15.92 -52.28 -2.12
N GLY A 758 15.04 -53.29 -2.16
CA GLY A 758 15.15 -54.50 -1.34
C GLY A 758 16.37 -55.37 -1.68
N LEU A 759 16.67 -55.56 -2.97
CA LEU A 759 17.83 -56.33 -3.43
C LEU A 759 19.17 -55.66 -3.02
N TRP A 760 19.22 -54.33 -3.04
CA TRP A 760 20.40 -53.58 -2.62
C TRP A 760 20.60 -53.56 -1.10
N ALA A 761 19.51 -53.50 -0.31
CA ALA A 761 19.59 -53.64 1.14
C ALA A 761 20.18 -55.00 1.55
N LEU A 762 19.81 -56.08 0.84
CA LEU A 762 20.38 -57.41 1.04
C LEU A 762 21.86 -57.47 0.66
N ALA A 763 22.26 -56.84 -0.45
CA ALA A 763 23.67 -56.75 -0.85
C ALA A 763 24.51 -55.97 0.17
N LEU A 764 23.97 -54.88 0.74
CA LEU A 764 24.64 -54.07 1.75
C LEU A 764 24.76 -54.80 3.09
N ALA A 765 23.74 -55.58 3.47
CA ALA A 765 23.77 -56.46 4.64
C ALA A 765 24.82 -57.58 4.49
N ALA A 766 24.95 -58.15 3.29
CA ALA A 766 25.99 -59.15 3.00
C ALA A 766 27.40 -58.55 3.06
N LEU A 767 27.60 -57.33 2.56
CA LEU A 767 28.87 -56.61 2.61
C LEU A 767 29.27 -56.17 4.02
N THR A 768 28.32 -55.73 4.85
CA THR A 768 28.57 -55.40 6.26
C THR A 768 28.88 -56.66 7.07
N ALA A 769 28.16 -57.77 6.85
CA ALA A 769 28.48 -59.06 7.45
C ALA A 769 29.89 -59.54 7.06
N TRP A 770 30.28 -59.38 5.78
CA TRP A 770 31.63 -59.71 5.31
C TRP A 770 32.72 -58.81 5.93
N ALA A 771 32.45 -57.50 6.09
CA ALA A 771 33.37 -56.56 6.70
C ALA A 771 33.55 -56.80 8.22
N ILE A 772 32.49 -57.20 8.92
CA ILE A 772 32.53 -57.58 10.34
C ILE A 772 33.26 -58.92 10.52
N GLY A 773 33.02 -59.90 9.64
CA GLY A 773 33.73 -61.19 9.63
C GLY A 773 35.25 -61.08 9.44
N ARG A 774 35.73 -60.07 8.72
CA ARG A 774 37.18 -59.81 8.55
C ARG A 774 37.87 -59.18 9.76
N ARG A 775 37.14 -58.58 10.71
CA ARG A 775 37.73 -58.02 11.96
C ARG A 775 37.99 -59.07 13.04
N GLY A 776 37.43 -60.28 12.93
CA GLY A 776 37.66 -61.38 13.87
C GLY A 776 39.00 -62.14 13.71
N TRP A 777 39.83 -61.81 12.70
CA TRP A 777 41.05 -62.58 12.37
C TRP A 777 42.37 -61.81 12.61
N ARG A 778 42.36 -60.66 13.30
CA ARG A 778 43.58 -59.88 13.58
C ARG A 778 43.80 -59.44 15.04
N THR A 779 43.10 -60.03 16.00
CA THR A 779 43.41 -59.89 17.43
C THR A 779 43.35 -61.24 18.14
N GLY A 780 44.36 -62.07 17.86
CA GLY A 780 44.84 -63.15 18.72
C GLY A 780 46.36 -63.17 18.58
N ARG A 781 47.09 -62.78 19.63
CA ARG A 781 48.56 -62.86 19.73
C ARG A 781 48.87 -64.05 20.64
N ILE A 782 49.97 -64.75 20.31
CA ILE A 782 50.62 -65.86 21.03
C ILE A 782 50.08 -67.24 20.63
#